data_AF-A0A4U0V7M2-F1
#
_entry.id   AF-A0A4U0V7M2-F1
#
_cell.length_a   1.000
_cell.length_b   1.000
_cell.length_c   1.000
_cell.angle_alpha   90.00
_cell.angle_beta   90.00
_cell.angle_gamma   90.00
#
_symmetry.space_group_name_H-M   'P 1'
#
loop_
_entity.id
_entity.type
_entity.pdbx_description
1 polymer ?
#
loop_
_entity_poly.entity_id
_entity_poly.type
_entity_poly.pdbx_seq_one_letter_code
_entity_poly.pdbx_strand_id
1 'polypeptide(L)'
;MPPKKAAANTSAKVTKAAPAVPKSGTTRKASASKVTAPATRAAPKKAASHPKQEVAEPKAAPKKAAPKKAASKKAVTATSTPLTAAKKGTKRKAEEDAEAPPAKKAAVARKIAPATKPTAKKTAPAKKPAAKKTAPATKGIKRKVDDEAEAPPAKMAAMAKKIAPAKKPIAKNTVTATQTNAAATKKTTSTRKTQTEVPAKKSTAKKPAAATSRKRKATDESAAAPAKKAKVLKKGAVINEPPTERLNVYVFGEGSAGELGLGTSKRAIDVMRPRLNVNLAADKVGVVQVVAGGMHVIALTHDNKILTWGVNDQGALGRDTEWDGGLKSVDAAGDDSDEEDDDDNGLNPKESTPGEVDFSAVEIAEGARFVQVAAGDSCSFALTDDGRVYGWGTFRGNEGIFGFNPDTEVAKRPILNTDLNKITSIAAGANHALALDSNGAVFAWGSGQQNQLGRRVVKRTKLGGLRAREFGLPKGAKKGIVSIVAGSYHNFAIDRTGNVYSWGLNNYGQTGVIDNAGEDGALVLKPQVIEALKGKDITSIEGGGHHSLCSTSDGDCLIWGRVDGHQSGIETNDIANMSDDAVMKDAKGAPRIIRLPQKVTAIKGAVTKVAANSDHNVVITKEGKAWSWGFSANYQTGQAETEDVEVATMIDNTATRDVRLNGATAGGQFSIVTAGAMG
;
A
#
# COMPACT_ATOMS: atom_id res chain seq x y z
N MET A 1 -56.87 11.16 51.00
CA MET A 1 -55.42 10.94 50.80
C MET A 1 -55.06 11.26 49.35
N PRO A 2 -54.28 12.31 49.08
CA PRO A 2 -53.66 12.60 47.78
C PRO A 2 -52.11 12.45 47.84
N PRO A 3 -51.33 12.77 46.77
CA PRO A 3 -50.02 12.15 46.51
C PRO A 3 -48.79 12.95 46.98
N LYS A 4 -47.59 12.38 46.76
CA LYS A 4 -46.28 13.05 46.97
C LYS A 4 -45.55 13.33 45.65
N LYS A 5 -45.10 14.58 45.49
CA LYS A 5 -44.14 15.06 44.47
C LYS A 5 -43.36 16.26 45.05
N ALA A 6 -42.21 16.57 44.44
CA ALA A 6 -41.47 17.85 44.50
C ALA A 6 -40.86 18.33 45.86
N ALA A 7 -39.56 18.03 46.01
CA ALA A 7 -38.42 18.98 46.11
C ALA A 7 -38.54 20.37 46.78
N ALA A 8 -37.60 20.64 47.72
CA ALA A 8 -37.00 21.93 48.12
C ALA A 8 -35.81 21.67 49.08
N ASN A 9 -34.78 22.50 49.31
CA ASN A 9 -34.07 23.53 48.50
C ASN A 9 -32.73 23.89 49.25
N THR A 10 -31.95 24.87 48.73
CA THR A 10 -30.95 25.73 49.44
C THR A 10 -29.67 25.13 50.07
N SER A 11 -28.60 25.08 49.26
CA SER A 11 -27.44 26.00 49.27
C SER A 11 -26.73 26.51 50.54
N ALA A 12 -25.40 26.66 50.39
CA ALA A 12 -24.39 27.45 51.15
C ALA A 12 -23.89 26.87 52.51
N LYS A 13 -22.59 26.68 52.83
CA LYS A 13 -21.26 27.29 52.50
C LYS A 13 -20.82 28.36 53.53
N VAL A 14 -19.69 28.12 54.24
CA VAL A 14 -18.62 29.10 54.60
C VAL A 14 -17.52 28.45 55.50
N THR A 15 -16.24 28.57 55.08
CA THR A 15 -14.89 28.66 55.75
C THR A 15 -14.64 28.15 57.22
N LYS A 16 -13.43 27.90 57.76
CA LYS A 16 -12.06 28.42 57.50
C LYS A 16 -10.99 27.69 58.36
N ALA A 17 -9.70 27.77 57.96
CA ALA A 17 -8.48 27.75 58.79
C ALA A 17 -8.04 26.49 59.59
N ALA A 18 -6.72 26.40 59.81
CA ALA A 18 -6.01 25.41 60.64
C ALA A 18 -5.22 26.11 61.78
N PRO A 19 -4.67 25.36 62.75
CA PRO A 19 -3.27 25.59 63.14
C PRO A 19 -2.47 24.29 63.41
N ALA A 20 -1.28 24.40 64.02
CA ALA A 20 -0.12 23.53 63.77
C ALA A 20 0.45 22.73 64.97
N VAL A 21 1.17 21.64 64.63
CA VAL A 21 2.50 21.19 65.13
C VAL A 21 2.77 21.17 66.66
N PRO A 22 3.11 19.98 67.21
CA PRO A 22 4.51 19.72 67.61
C PRO A 22 5.02 18.31 67.21
N LYS A 23 6.28 17.88 67.37
CA LYS A 23 7.66 18.41 67.19
C LYS A 23 8.64 17.41 67.86
N SER A 24 9.83 17.20 67.29
CA SER A 24 11.05 16.58 67.89
C SER A 24 11.10 15.05 68.12
N GLY A 25 12.31 14.47 68.10
CA GLY A 25 12.57 13.03 68.34
C GLY A 25 13.81 12.43 67.64
N THR A 26 15.01 12.99 67.82
CA THR A 26 16.22 12.57 67.08
C THR A 26 17.04 11.49 67.80
N THR A 27 17.57 10.46 67.10
CA THR A 27 18.90 9.88 67.43
C THR A 27 19.50 9.04 66.28
N ARG A 28 20.84 8.96 66.25
CA ARG A 28 21.64 8.13 65.32
C ARG A 28 22.00 6.79 65.94
N LYS A 29 22.19 5.75 65.11
CA LYS A 29 23.41 4.91 65.14
C LYS A 29 23.60 4.15 63.82
N ALA A 30 24.84 3.88 63.46
CA ALA A 30 25.23 3.07 62.30
C ALA A 30 26.55 2.34 62.60
N SER A 31 26.66 1.05 62.27
CA SER A 31 27.94 0.31 62.23
C SER A 31 27.86 -1.11 61.64
N ALA A 32 28.42 -1.28 60.44
CA ALA A 32 29.39 -2.34 60.05
C ALA A 32 29.01 -3.85 59.91
N SER A 33 29.92 -4.54 59.20
CA SER A 33 30.30 -5.99 59.30
C SER A 33 29.59 -7.07 58.46
N LYS A 34 29.83 -7.03 57.14
CA LYS A 34 30.66 -7.99 56.35
C LYS A 34 30.91 -9.43 56.90
N VAL A 35 30.93 -10.43 55.98
CA VAL A 35 31.68 -11.74 55.96
C VAL A 35 30.85 -13.06 55.97
N THR A 36 30.90 -13.75 54.81
CA THR A 36 30.76 -15.19 54.43
C THR A 36 29.80 -16.21 55.09
N ALA A 37 29.09 -16.89 54.18
CA ALA A 37 28.70 -18.32 54.06
C ALA A 37 29.31 -19.40 55.00
N PRO A 38 28.64 -20.58 55.07
CA PRO A 38 29.15 -21.71 54.27
C PRO A 38 28.06 -22.47 53.48
N ALA A 39 28.48 -23.43 52.64
CA ALA A 39 27.61 -24.35 51.91
C ALA A 39 27.94 -25.82 52.26
N THR A 40 26.99 -26.77 52.13
CA THR A 40 27.30 -28.17 51.74
C THR A 40 26.09 -29.07 51.44
N ARG A 41 26.27 -29.93 50.41
CA ARG A 41 25.98 -31.39 50.40
C ARG A 41 24.53 -31.94 50.25
N ALA A 42 24.26 -32.31 48.99
CA ALA A 42 23.82 -33.63 48.49
C ALA A 42 22.37 -34.16 48.67
N ALA A 43 21.94 -34.87 47.62
CA ALA A 43 20.65 -35.53 47.42
C ALA A 43 20.65 -37.03 47.83
N PRO A 44 19.48 -37.70 47.83
CA PRO A 44 19.38 -39.15 47.77
C PRO A 44 19.25 -39.70 46.31
N LYS A 45 19.84 -40.88 46.07
CA LYS A 45 19.41 -41.88 45.05
C LYS A 45 18.60 -42.97 45.81
N LYS A 46 17.81 -43.90 45.24
CA LYS A 46 17.98 -44.91 44.16
C LYS A 46 16.52 -45.36 43.77
N ALA A 47 16.15 -46.35 42.96
CA ALA A 47 16.76 -47.44 42.17
C ALA A 47 15.79 -47.89 41.04
N ALA A 48 16.00 -49.03 40.36
CA ALA A 48 16.95 -49.22 39.26
C ALA A 48 16.75 -50.59 38.56
N SER A 49 16.70 -50.65 37.23
CA SER A 49 17.16 -51.80 36.41
C SER A 49 17.09 -51.53 34.89
N HIS A 50 18.15 -51.87 34.16
CA HIS A 50 18.14 -52.08 32.69
C HIS A 50 18.20 -53.59 32.37
N PRO A 51 18.23 -53.98 31.08
CA PRO A 51 19.54 -54.38 30.57
C PRO A 51 19.86 -54.02 29.10
N LYS A 52 21.07 -53.44 28.91
CA LYS A 52 22.07 -53.74 27.84
C LYS A 52 21.74 -53.52 26.34
N GLN A 53 22.71 -53.39 25.42
CA GLN A 53 24.04 -52.72 25.43
C GLN A 53 24.51 -52.55 23.95
N GLU A 54 25.52 -51.72 23.70
CA GLU A 54 25.94 -51.16 22.39
C GLU A 54 27.28 -51.74 21.86
N VAL A 55 27.37 -52.06 20.55
CA VAL A 55 28.60 -52.18 19.68
C VAL A 55 28.18 -51.98 18.20
N ALA A 56 29.10 -51.61 17.27
CA ALA A 56 28.81 -51.14 15.90
C ALA A 56 29.46 -51.93 14.72
N GLU A 57 28.91 -51.73 13.51
CA GLU A 57 29.54 -51.76 12.14
C GLU A 57 30.33 -53.00 11.61
N PRO A 58 30.64 -53.14 10.28
CA PRO A 58 29.94 -52.70 9.05
C PRO A 58 29.96 -53.74 7.86
N LYS A 59 29.45 -53.31 6.67
CA LYS A 59 29.69 -53.83 5.28
C LYS A 59 29.15 -55.22 4.84
N ALA A 60 28.28 -55.24 3.81
CA ALA A 60 28.48 -55.95 2.51
C ALA A 60 27.22 -55.94 1.59
N ALA A 61 27.41 -56.14 0.28
CA ALA A 61 26.39 -56.38 -0.76
C ALA A 61 26.59 -57.83 -1.34
N PRO A 62 25.84 -58.40 -2.34
CA PRO A 62 25.04 -57.75 -3.41
C PRO A 62 23.84 -58.55 -4.06
N LYS A 63 23.37 -58.07 -5.23
CA LYS A 63 22.83 -58.79 -6.45
C LYS A 63 21.31 -59.10 -6.66
N LYS A 64 20.92 -59.00 -7.95
CA LYS A 64 19.84 -59.70 -8.74
C LYS A 64 18.38 -59.15 -8.83
N ALA A 65 18.21 -58.16 -9.72
CA ALA A 65 17.36 -58.13 -10.94
C ALA A 65 16.08 -59.02 -11.16
N ALA A 66 14.97 -58.31 -11.46
CA ALA A 66 14.01 -58.45 -12.60
C ALA A 66 13.23 -59.75 -12.94
N PRO A 67 11.95 -59.60 -13.34
CA PRO A 67 11.51 -59.79 -14.74
C PRO A 67 10.80 -58.51 -15.32
N LYS A 68 10.76 -58.17 -16.63
CA LYS A 68 10.29 -58.84 -17.87
C LYS A 68 8.77 -59.14 -17.84
N LYS A 69 7.92 -58.90 -18.86
CA LYS A 69 8.01 -58.42 -20.27
C LYS A 69 6.54 -58.04 -20.70
N ALA A 70 6.19 -57.03 -21.52
CA ALA A 70 6.15 -57.01 -23.02
C ALA A 70 5.07 -55.96 -23.49
N ALA A 71 4.81 -55.65 -24.78
CA ALA A 71 5.70 -55.23 -25.89
C ALA A 71 4.92 -54.88 -27.21
N SER A 72 4.97 -53.62 -27.69
CA SER A 72 4.72 -53.23 -29.10
C SER A 72 5.05 -51.73 -29.31
N LYS A 73 6.08 -51.30 -30.07
CA LYS A 73 6.33 -51.35 -31.54
C LYS A 73 5.50 -50.38 -32.41
N LYS A 74 6.07 -49.21 -32.73
CA LYS A 74 6.64 -48.89 -34.06
C LYS A 74 7.51 -47.62 -33.98
N ALA A 75 8.29 -47.32 -35.04
CA ALA A 75 9.32 -46.28 -35.05
C ALA A 75 9.49 -45.65 -36.45
N VAL A 76 10.08 -44.45 -36.52
CA VAL A 76 10.80 -43.89 -37.69
C VAL A 76 12.06 -43.13 -37.21
N THR A 77 13.09 -43.18 -38.04
CA THR A 77 14.49 -42.70 -37.95
C THR A 77 14.67 -41.16 -38.04
N ALA A 78 15.84 -40.52 -37.94
CA ALA A 78 17.22 -40.96 -38.31
C ALA A 78 18.40 -40.17 -37.66
N THR A 79 19.62 -40.76 -37.75
CA THR A 79 21.01 -40.21 -37.91
C THR A 79 21.40 -38.85 -37.28
N SER A 80 22.45 -38.68 -36.44
CA SER A 80 23.92 -38.98 -36.58
C SER A 80 24.65 -38.04 -37.59
N THR A 81 25.92 -37.61 -37.47
CA THR A 81 27.12 -38.10 -36.72
C THR A 81 28.15 -36.93 -36.50
N PRO A 82 29.04 -36.91 -35.48
CA PRO A 82 30.10 -35.89 -35.32
C PRO A 82 31.47 -36.24 -35.95
N LEU A 83 32.43 -35.29 -35.94
CA LEU A 83 33.81 -35.44 -36.45
C LEU A 83 34.90 -34.84 -35.51
N THR A 84 36.15 -35.27 -35.67
CA THR A 84 37.28 -35.03 -34.72
C THR A 84 38.65 -34.88 -35.39
N ALA A 85 39.54 -34.00 -34.90
CA ALA A 85 41.04 -34.12 -34.89
C ALA A 85 41.73 -32.79 -34.45
N ALA A 86 43.05 -32.68 -34.21
CA ALA A 86 43.96 -33.38 -33.27
C ALA A 86 45.45 -32.97 -33.51
N LYS A 87 46.28 -32.76 -32.45
CA LYS A 87 47.73 -33.17 -32.31
C LYS A 87 48.54 -32.42 -31.20
N LYS A 88 49.41 -33.19 -30.50
CA LYS A 88 50.75 -32.89 -29.86
C LYS A 88 50.93 -31.60 -29.02
N GLY A 89 51.46 -31.58 -27.78
CA GLY A 89 51.97 -32.62 -26.84
C GLY A 89 53.47 -32.98 -26.99
N THR A 90 54.31 -33.22 -25.96
CA THR A 90 54.16 -33.32 -24.46
C THR A 90 55.53 -33.17 -23.72
N LYS A 91 55.59 -33.34 -22.37
CA LYS A 91 56.75 -33.32 -21.39
C LYS A 91 57.00 -31.95 -20.70
N ARG A 92 57.44 -31.86 -19.41
CA ARG A 92 57.98 -32.86 -18.44
C ARG A 92 57.69 -32.45 -16.95
N LYS A 93 57.78 -33.44 -16.04
CA LYS A 93 58.16 -33.48 -14.59
C LYS A 93 58.82 -32.21 -13.96
N ALA A 94 58.79 -31.94 -12.64
CA ALA A 94 58.34 -32.75 -11.47
C ALA A 94 58.08 -31.92 -10.17
N GLU A 95 57.60 -32.60 -9.10
CA GLU A 95 58.01 -32.60 -7.65
C GLU A 95 58.73 -31.36 -7.02
N GLU A 96 58.57 -30.96 -5.74
CA GLU A 96 57.69 -31.32 -4.59
C GLU A 96 58.01 -30.34 -3.39
N ASP A 97 57.08 -30.09 -2.44
CA ASP A 97 57.24 -29.62 -1.02
C ASP A 97 58.14 -28.41 -0.60
N ALA A 98 58.01 -27.74 0.57
CA ALA A 98 56.95 -27.61 1.59
C ALA A 98 57.20 -26.39 2.56
N GLU A 99 56.21 -26.10 3.42
CA GLU A 99 56.31 -25.44 4.76
C GLU A 99 56.62 -23.90 4.88
N ALA A 100 56.48 -23.33 6.10
CA ALA A 100 56.22 -21.90 6.41
C ALA A 100 56.68 -21.49 7.86
N PRO A 101 56.21 -20.41 8.59
CA PRO A 101 55.35 -19.25 8.28
C PRO A 101 55.71 -17.86 8.96
N PRO A 102 56.97 -17.45 9.26
CA PRO A 102 57.28 -16.42 10.29
C PRO A 102 56.94 -14.92 10.00
N ALA A 103 56.86 -14.10 11.06
CA ALA A 103 56.48 -12.66 11.09
C ALA A 103 57.38 -11.74 12.00
N LYS A 104 57.35 -10.39 11.83
CA LYS A 104 57.46 -9.33 12.90
C LYS A 104 57.24 -7.86 12.44
N LYS A 105 57.32 -6.86 13.35
CA LYS A 105 56.69 -5.50 13.27
C LYS A 105 57.65 -4.29 13.52
N ALA A 106 57.33 -3.11 12.94
CA ALA A 106 57.55 -1.71 13.42
C ALA A 106 56.75 -0.73 12.48
N ALA A 107 56.15 0.44 12.81
CA ALA A 107 56.43 1.59 13.71
C ALA A 107 57.58 2.51 13.19
N VAL A 108 57.57 3.86 13.08
CA VAL A 108 56.74 5.01 13.58
C VAL A 108 56.62 6.11 12.46
N ALA A 109 56.23 7.37 12.71
CA ALA A 109 56.06 8.50 11.74
C ALA A 109 56.81 9.81 12.19
N ARG A 110 56.58 11.09 11.79
CA ARG A 110 55.40 11.85 11.25
C ARG A 110 55.78 13.34 10.89
N LYS A 111 55.19 13.98 9.84
CA LYS A 111 55.10 15.47 9.57
C LYS A 111 56.44 16.25 9.26
N ILE A 112 56.56 17.44 8.59
CA ILE A 112 55.73 18.29 7.68
C ILE A 112 56.54 19.39 6.87
N ALA A 113 56.15 19.72 5.61
CA ALA A 113 56.24 21.01 4.84
C ALA A 113 57.63 21.68 4.43
N PRO A 114 57.71 22.95 3.91
CA PRO A 114 57.50 23.35 2.47
C PRO A 114 58.50 24.40 1.84
N ALA A 115 58.33 24.82 0.56
CA ALA A 115 59.02 25.98 -0.11
C ALA A 115 58.26 26.59 -1.35
N THR A 116 58.74 27.71 -1.95
CA THR A 116 57.94 28.64 -2.84
C THR A 116 58.58 29.20 -4.15
N LYS A 117 57.79 29.97 -4.94
CA LYS A 117 58.00 30.77 -6.22
C LYS A 117 59.02 31.97 -6.12
N PRO A 118 59.30 32.88 -7.14
CA PRO A 118 58.58 33.29 -8.40
C PRO A 118 59.41 33.64 -9.71
N THR A 119 58.75 34.06 -10.84
CA THR A 119 59.37 34.61 -12.12
C THR A 119 58.37 35.30 -13.11
N ALA A 120 58.79 36.08 -14.16
CA ALA A 120 57.90 36.77 -15.17
C ALA A 120 58.57 37.33 -16.50
N LYS A 121 57.75 37.93 -17.42
CA LYS A 121 57.98 38.59 -18.78
C LYS A 121 58.04 37.65 -20.03
N LYS A 122 57.42 37.87 -21.22
CA LYS A 122 57.13 39.00 -22.20
C LYS A 122 58.34 39.29 -23.16
N THR A 123 58.25 39.45 -24.50
CA THR A 123 57.24 40.02 -25.46
C THR A 123 57.22 39.38 -26.90
N ALA A 124 56.18 39.63 -27.73
CA ALA A 124 56.01 39.30 -29.18
C ALA A 124 54.75 40.05 -29.75
N PRO A 125 54.21 39.90 -31.02
CA PRO A 125 54.66 39.22 -32.27
C PRO A 125 54.44 40.05 -33.61
N ALA A 126 54.72 39.47 -34.80
CA ALA A 126 54.33 39.96 -36.17
C ALA A 126 54.48 38.81 -37.23
N LYS A 127 54.07 38.78 -38.54
CA LYS A 127 53.36 39.64 -39.56
C LYS A 127 52.34 38.75 -40.36
N LYS A 128 51.67 39.20 -41.45
CA LYS A 128 50.66 38.37 -42.21
C LYS A 128 50.32 38.81 -43.67
N PRO A 129 49.84 37.89 -44.55
CA PRO A 129 49.09 38.15 -45.81
C PRO A 129 47.53 38.06 -45.69
N ALA A 130 46.82 37.98 -46.84
CA ALA A 130 45.35 38.03 -47.04
C ALA A 130 44.74 36.65 -47.49
N ALA A 131 43.51 36.44 -48.01
CA ALA A 131 42.39 37.33 -48.41
C ALA A 131 40.97 36.70 -48.28
N LYS A 132 39.98 37.57 -47.98
CA LYS A 132 38.51 37.63 -48.27
C LYS A 132 37.61 36.36 -48.42
N LYS A 133 36.28 36.36 -48.20
CA LYS A 133 35.22 37.05 -47.38
C LYS A 133 33.84 36.76 -48.06
N THR A 134 32.63 36.88 -47.50
CA THR A 134 32.01 37.85 -46.56
C THR A 134 30.86 37.21 -45.73
N ALA A 135 30.60 37.67 -44.49
CA ALA A 135 29.33 37.47 -43.76
C ALA A 135 29.12 38.53 -42.63
N PRO A 136 27.90 39.09 -42.41
CA PRO A 136 27.58 40.03 -41.31
C PRO A 136 26.33 39.71 -40.43
N ALA A 137 26.28 40.37 -39.26
CA ALA A 137 25.16 40.80 -38.38
C ALA A 137 24.30 39.75 -37.61
N THR A 138 24.11 39.77 -36.26
CA THR A 138 24.53 40.63 -35.08
C THR A 138 24.27 39.84 -33.73
N LYS A 139 24.50 40.26 -32.45
CA LYS A 139 24.89 41.54 -31.77
C LYS A 139 26.04 41.30 -30.73
N GLY A 140 26.18 41.72 -29.45
CA GLY A 140 25.41 42.41 -28.37
C GLY A 140 24.82 41.44 -27.31
N ILE A 141 24.81 41.66 -25.97
CA ILE A 141 25.41 42.69 -25.06
C ILE A 141 25.44 42.16 -23.56
N LYS A 142 25.82 42.95 -22.53
CA LYS A 142 25.90 42.55 -21.07
C LYS A 142 25.74 43.75 -20.08
N ARG A 143 25.49 43.47 -18.78
CA ARG A 143 26.00 44.21 -17.56
C ARG A 143 25.77 43.42 -16.24
N LYS A 144 26.26 43.93 -15.09
CA LYS A 144 26.09 43.50 -13.67
C LYS A 144 26.33 44.77 -12.77
N VAL A 145 26.34 44.81 -11.42
CA VAL A 145 26.64 43.78 -10.39
C VAL A 145 25.40 43.35 -9.57
N ASP A 146 25.11 43.61 -8.30
CA ASP A 146 25.71 44.47 -7.26
C ASP A 146 25.72 43.69 -5.90
N ASP A 147 25.72 44.34 -4.71
CA ASP A 147 26.13 43.76 -3.39
C ASP A 147 25.01 43.62 -2.30
N GLU A 148 25.39 43.07 -1.14
CA GLU A 148 24.71 42.83 0.18
C GLU A 148 23.26 43.33 0.46
N ALA A 149 22.44 42.48 1.13
CA ALA A 149 21.84 42.77 2.46
C ALA A 149 20.98 41.60 3.05
N GLU A 150 20.70 41.72 4.35
CA GLU A 150 19.98 40.86 5.32
C GLU A 150 18.73 40.04 4.91
N ALA A 151 18.51 38.95 5.66
CA ALA A 151 17.19 38.38 5.91
C ALA A 151 16.58 38.97 7.20
N PRO A 152 15.24 39.14 7.27
CA PRO A 152 14.55 38.93 8.55
C PRO A 152 13.24 38.10 8.32
N PRO A 153 12.23 38.01 9.23
CA PRO A 153 12.04 36.74 9.94
C PRO A 153 10.56 36.27 9.99
N ALA A 154 10.28 35.32 10.90
CA ALA A 154 8.99 34.64 11.03
C ALA A 154 8.01 35.26 12.05
N LYS A 155 6.83 34.61 12.16
CA LYS A 155 5.74 34.72 13.15
C LYS A 155 4.61 35.72 12.85
N MET A 156 3.40 35.18 12.85
CA MET A 156 2.24 35.81 13.49
C MET A 156 1.67 34.86 14.53
N ALA A 157 1.11 35.40 15.60
CA ALA A 157 0.41 34.67 16.66
C ALA A 157 -1.00 35.25 16.85
N ALA A 158 -1.84 34.52 17.57
CA ALA A 158 -3.28 34.75 17.69
C ALA A 158 -3.70 36.16 18.17
N MET A 159 -4.87 36.61 17.70
CA MET A 159 -5.88 37.19 18.60
C MET A 159 -7.29 36.96 18.06
N ALA A 160 -8.26 36.76 18.98
CA ALA A 160 -9.67 36.54 18.65
C ALA A 160 -10.56 37.72 19.08
N LYS A 161 -11.71 37.91 18.40
CA LYS A 161 -12.86 38.65 18.96
C LYS A 161 -14.17 38.34 18.22
N LYS A 162 -15.28 38.34 18.97
CA LYS A 162 -16.67 38.27 18.47
C LYS A 162 -17.18 39.68 18.13
N ILE A 163 -18.21 39.78 17.27
CA ILE A 163 -19.48 40.55 17.45
C ILE A 163 -20.29 40.60 16.12
N ALA A 164 -21.61 40.72 16.20
CA ALA A 164 -22.58 40.90 15.10
C ALA A 164 -23.80 41.71 15.64
N PRO A 165 -24.88 42.06 14.89
CA PRO A 165 -25.13 42.06 13.43
C PRO A 165 -25.82 43.37 12.89
N ALA A 166 -26.39 43.32 11.67
CA ALA A 166 -27.45 44.19 11.06
C ALA A 166 -27.01 45.53 10.40
N LYS A 167 -27.72 46.15 9.43
CA LYS A 167 -29.13 46.03 8.91
C LYS A 167 -29.26 46.10 7.35
N LYS A 168 -30.46 45.75 6.83
CA LYS A 168 -31.02 45.84 5.43
C LYS A 168 -31.01 47.28 4.83
N PRO A 169 -31.17 47.56 3.49
CA PRO A 169 -32.21 47.06 2.51
C PRO A 169 -31.91 45.70 1.77
N ILE A 170 -32.28 45.34 0.52
CA ILE A 170 -32.89 46.00 -0.69
C ILE A 170 -33.80 45.00 -1.50
N ALA A 171 -34.33 45.39 -2.69
CA ALA A 171 -35.11 44.59 -3.68
C ALA A 171 -34.96 45.21 -5.12
N LYS A 172 -35.39 44.68 -6.30
CA LYS A 172 -36.47 43.75 -6.74
C LYS A 172 -36.18 43.02 -8.09
N ASN A 173 -36.89 41.89 -8.32
CA ASN A 173 -37.52 41.31 -9.55
C ASN A 173 -36.76 40.96 -10.87
N THR A 174 -36.58 39.64 -11.08
CA THR A 174 -37.08 38.74 -12.18
C THR A 174 -37.71 39.23 -13.51
N VAL A 175 -37.40 38.49 -14.61
CA VAL A 175 -38.21 37.94 -15.76
C VAL A 175 -37.22 37.62 -16.92
N THR A 176 -37.12 36.48 -17.65
CA THR A 176 -37.96 35.33 -18.11
C THR A 176 -38.41 35.44 -19.59
N ALA A 177 -38.46 34.29 -20.31
CA ALA A 177 -38.79 34.01 -21.75
C ALA A 177 -37.58 33.93 -22.72
N THR A 178 -37.34 32.99 -23.66
CA THR A 178 -38.04 31.92 -24.45
C THR A 178 -38.32 32.20 -25.94
N GLN A 179 -37.67 31.38 -26.80
CA GLN A 179 -38.15 30.78 -28.07
C GLN A 179 -38.16 31.51 -29.45
N THR A 180 -37.76 30.71 -30.47
CA THR A 180 -38.24 30.57 -31.87
C THR A 180 -37.89 31.52 -33.04
N ASN A 181 -37.16 30.94 -34.01
CA ASN A 181 -37.45 30.81 -35.47
C ASN A 181 -37.30 31.95 -36.53
N ALA A 182 -36.99 31.49 -37.76
CA ALA A 182 -37.35 32.00 -39.10
C ALA A 182 -36.48 33.05 -39.87
N ALA A 183 -35.45 32.54 -40.54
CA ALA A 183 -35.17 32.62 -42.00
C ALA A 183 -35.19 33.93 -42.85
N ALA A 184 -34.15 34.04 -43.71
CA ALA A 184 -34.10 34.72 -45.04
C ALA A 184 -34.00 36.28 -45.07
N THR A 185 -33.45 36.98 -46.09
CA THR A 185 -32.83 36.57 -47.38
C THR A 185 -31.82 37.60 -47.98
N LYS A 186 -30.73 37.10 -48.61
CA LYS A 186 -30.07 37.57 -49.87
C LYS A 186 -29.39 38.97 -50.03
N LYS A 187 -28.35 38.93 -50.88
CA LYS A 187 -27.71 39.97 -51.76
C LYS A 187 -26.72 41.00 -51.16
N THR A 188 -25.46 40.86 -51.57
CA THR A 188 -24.73 41.87 -52.37
C THR A 188 -23.60 41.20 -53.18
N THR A 189 -22.89 41.95 -54.04
CA THR A 189 -22.09 41.40 -55.16
C THR A 189 -20.75 42.13 -55.32
N SER A 190 -19.67 41.44 -55.74
CA SER A 190 -18.72 42.00 -56.74
C SER A 190 -17.69 41.02 -57.32
N THR A 191 -17.33 41.28 -58.59
CA THR A 191 -16.04 41.05 -59.29
C THR A 191 -15.48 39.63 -59.57
N ARG A 192 -14.95 39.51 -60.80
CA ARG A 192 -14.29 38.35 -61.46
C ARG A 192 -13.32 38.88 -62.51
N LYS A 193 -12.11 38.32 -62.65
CA LYS A 193 -11.17 38.39 -63.81
C LYS A 193 -9.84 37.67 -63.46
N THR A 194 -9.10 36.96 -64.33
CA THR A 194 -9.34 36.36 -65.67
C THR A 194 -8.20 35.39 -66.05
N GLN A 195 -8.50 34.33 -66.83
CA GLN A 195 -7.63 33.67 -67.85
C GLN A 195 -6.35 32.92 -67.35
N THR A 196 -5.73 31.98 -68.09
CA THR A 196 -5.97 31.55 -69.49
C THR A 196 -5.98 30.02 -69.68
N GLU A 197 -6.71 29.52 -70.68
CA GLU A 197 -7.16 28.13 -70.90
C GLU A 197 -6.74 27.59 -72.32
N VAL A 198 -6.59 26.30 -72.69
CA VAL A 198 -6.49 24.98 -72.01
C VAL A 198 -5.89 23.90 -72.98
N PRO A 199 -5.03 22.94 -72.56
CA PRO A 199 -4.39 21.93 -73.44
C PRO A 199 -4.97 20.49 -73.34
N ALA A 200 -4.82 19.63 -74.37
CA ALA A 200 -5.28 18.21 -74.35
C ALA A 200 -4.79 17.25 -75.48
N LYS A 201 -4.84 15.92 -75.22
CA LYS A 201 -5.16 14.78 -76.13
C LYS A 201 -5.37 13.50 -75.27
N LYS A 202 -6.56 12.88 -75.22
CA LYS A 202 -7.15 11.82 -76.10
C LYS A 202 -6.45 10.44 -75.99
N SER A 203 -7.12 9.29 -76.09
CA SER A 203 -8.45 8.94 -76.67
C SER A 203 -9.58 8.67 -75.64
N THR A 204 -10.59 7.84 -75.98
CA THR A 204 -11.87 7.62 -75.25
C THR A 204 -12.53 6.25 -75.60
N ALA A 205 -13.70 5.95 -75.00
CA ALA A 205 -14.71 4.90 -75.33
C ALA A 205 -14.60 3.53 -74.60
N LYS A 206 -15.68 2.73 -74.38
CA LYS A 206 -17.12 2.87 -74.71
C LYS A 206 -18.02 2.12 -73.68
N LYS A 207 -19.32 2.45 -73.61
CA LYS A 207 -20.37 1.79 -72.78
C LYS A 207 -21.23 0.83 -73.64
N PRO A 208 -21.87 -0.20 -73.06
CA PRO A 208 -23.33 -0.39 -73.24
C PRO A 208 -24.08 -0.70 -71.93
N ALA A 209 -25.41 -0.90 -71.98
CA ALA A 209 -26.28 -1.02 -70.80
C ALA A 209 -27.54 -1.90 -71.04
N ALA A 210 -28.29 -2.12 -69.95
CA ALA A 210 -29.72 -2.53 -69.86
C ALA A 210 -30.11 -4.03 -70.03
N ALA A 211 -30.39 -4.66 -68.87
CA ALA A 211 -31.62 -5.39 -68.48
C ALA A 211 -32.38 -6.31 -69.50
N THR A 212 -32.86 -7.51 -69.13
CA THR A 212 -33.93 -7.74 -68.12
C THR A 212 -34.21 -9.23 -67.79
N SER A 213 -34.88 -9.48 -66.65
CA SER A 213 -35.98 -10.46 -66.42
C SER A 213 -35.78 -11.80 -65.62
N ARG A 214 -36.78 -12.05 -64.74
CA ARG A 214 -37.42 -13.34 -64.30
C ARG A 214 -36.69 -14.40 -63.42
N LYS A 215 -36.65 -14.12 -62.11
CA LYS A 215 -37.32 -14.86 -60.99
C LYS A 215 -37.42 -16.42 -61.03
N ARG A 216 -36.68 -17.09 -60.13
CA ARG A 216 -37.03 -18.36 -59.42
C ARG A 216 -36.55 -18.20 -57.97
N LYS A 217 -37.43 -18.21 -56.95
CA LYS A 217 -37.96 -19.33 -56.13
C LYS A 217 -36.88 -20.12 -55.37
N ALA A 218 -37.09 -20.31 -54.06
CA ALA A 218 -36.11 -20.79 -53.10
C ALA A 218 -36.20 -22.29 -52.77
N THR A 219 -35.01 -22.85 -52.51
CA THR A 219 -34.59 -24.05 -51.76
C THR A 219 -33.10 -23.80 -51.43
N ASP A 220 -32.48 -24.29 -50.35
CA ASP A 220 -32.97 -25.15 -49.27
C ASP A 220 -32.26 -24.84 -47.93
N GLU A 221 -32.65 -25.52 -46.87
CA GLU A 221 -32.21 -25.30 -45.49
C GLU A 221 -30.73 -25.67 -45.25
N SER A 222 -29.84 -24.65 -45.20
CA SER A 222 -28.46 -24.83 -44.74
C SER A 222 -28.41 -24.75 -43.21
N ALA A 223 -28.43 -25.92 -42.56
CA ALA A 223 -28.45 -26.02 -41.10
C ALA A 223 -27.32 -25.23 -40.43
N ALA A 224 -27.67 -24.26 -39.59
CA ALA A 224 -26.70 -23.46 -38.86
C ALA A 224 -25.85 -24.34 -37.93
N ALA A 225 -24.52 -24.31 -38.10
CA ALA A 225 -23.61 -25.05 -37.23
C ALA A 225 -23.85 -24.64 -35.77
N PRO A 226 -24.05 -25.61 -34.84
CA PRO A 226 -24.52 -25.29 -33.50
C PRO A 226 -23.53 -24.37 -32.79
N ALA A 227 -24.06 -23.31 -32.18
CA ALA A 227 -23.28 -22.37 -31.41
C ALA A 227 -22.42 -23.12 -30.38
N LYS A 228 -21.11 -22.88 -30.39
CA LYS A 228 -20.17 -23.53 -29.47
C LYS A 228 -20.58 -23.15 -28.05
N LYS A 229 -21.19 -24.10 -27.32
CA LYS A 229 -21.57 -23.92 -25.91
C LYS A 229 -20.38 -23.32 -25.15
N ALA A 230 -20.62 -22.24 -24.41
CA ALA A 230 -19.60 -21.62 -23.57
C ALA A 230 -18.96 -22.70 -22.68
N LYS A 231 -17.63 -22.71 -22.61
CA LYS A 231 -16.90 -23.69 -21.80
C LYS A 231 -16.88 -23.23 -20.35
N VAL A 232 -18.00 -23.50 -19.66
CA VAL A 232 -18.20 -23.26 -18.22
C VAL A 232 -16.90 -23.48 -17.45
N LEU A 233 -16.44 -22.43 -16.78
CA LEU A 233 -15.18 -22.41 -16.04
C LEU A 233 -15.16 -23.53 -14.97
N LYS A 234 -14.32 -24.55 -15.19
CA LYS A 234 -14.18 -25.65 -14.22
C LYS A 234 -13.36 -25.22 -13.01
N LYS A 235 -13.80 -25.61 -11.81
CA LYS A 235 -13.02 -25.44 -10.59
C LYS A 235 -11.70 -26.23 -10.67
N GLY A 236 -10.62 -25.64 -10.16
CA GLY A 236 -9.33 -26.29 -9.97
C GLY A 236 -9.28 -27.12 -8.69
N ALA A 237 -8.08 -27.55 -8.31
CA ALA A 237 -7.85 -28.10 -6.98
C ALA A 237 -7.89 -26.98 -5.94
N VAL A 238 -8.48 -27.25 -4.78
CA VAL A 238 -8.42 -26.34 -3.62
C VAL A 238 -6.98 -26.28 -3.12
N ILE A 239 -6.45 -25.06 -2.98
CA ILE A 239 -5.10 -24.77 -2.48
C ILE A 239 -5.10 -23.79 -1.30
N ASN A 240 -6.21 -23.09 -1.08
CA ASN A 240 -6.44 -22.14 0.01
C ASN A 240 -7.76 -22.49 0.72
N GLU A 241 -7.87 -22.25 2.02
CA GLU A 241 -9.16 -22.32 2.75
C GLU A 241 -9.60 -20.92 3.19
N PRO A 242 -10.91 -20.62 3.23
CA PRO A 242 -11.40 -19.32 3.68
C PRO A 242 -11.28 -19.16 5.20
N PRO A 243 -11.07 -17.92 5.71
CA PRO A 243 -11.19 -17.61 7.12
C PRO A 243 -12.58 -17.99 7.68
N THR A 244 -12.62 -18.47 8.93
CA THR A 244 -13.85 -18.97 9.57
C THR A 244 -14.23 -18.24 10.85
N GLU A 245 -13.31 -17.48 11.45
CA GLU A 245 -13.58 -16.65 12.64
C GLU A 245 -14.46 -15.46 12.23
N ARG A 246 -15.72 -15.42 12.73
CA ARG A 246 -16.60 -14.27 12.54
C ARG A 246 -16.11 -13.09 13.39
N LEU A 247 -16.22 -11.88 12.86
CA LEU A 247 -15.63 -10.66 13.42
C LEU A 247 -16.70 -9.63 13.80
N ASN A 248 -16.56 -9.06 14.99
CA ASN A 248 -17.16 -7.77 15.34
C ASN A 248 -16.26 -6.67 14.77
N VAL A 249 -16.82 -5.79 13.93
CA VAL A 249 -16.09 -4.74 13.19
C VAL A 249 -16.32 -3.39 13.84
N TYR A 250 -15.25 -2.73 14.29
CA TYR A 250 -15.31 -1.39 14.92
C TYR A 250 -14.60 -0.37 14.04
N VAL A 251 -15.28 0.71 13.69
CA VAL A 251 -14.82 1.73 12.74
C VAL A 251 -14.61 3.08 13.45
N PHE A 252 -13.64 3.88 12.99
CA PHE A 252 -13.34 5.23 13.51
C PHE A 252 -12.55 6.07 12.51
N GLY A 253 -12.54 7.39 12.72
CA GLY A 253 -12.04 8.39 11.78
C GLY A 253 -13.17 9.15 11.10
N GLU A 254 -12.93 9.60 9.88
CA GLU A 254 -13.89 10.31 9.04
C GLU A 254 -14.56 9.37 8.01
N GLY A 255 -15.86 9.56 7.80
CA GLY A 255 -16.69 8.83 6.84
C GLY A 255 -17.44 9.75 5.87
N SER A 256 -16.84 10.88 5.48
CA SER A 256 -17.46 11.92 4.63
C SER A 256 -17.70 11.49 3.18
N ALA A 257 -17.22 10.31 2.77
CA ALA A 257 -17.58 9.61 1.55
C ALA A 257 -18.11 8.17 1.82
N GLY A 258 -18.59 7.92 3.04
CA GLY A 258 -19.22 6.66 3.44
C GLY A 258 -18.27 5.54 3.90
N GLU A 259 -16.97 5.80 4.05
CA GLU A 259 -15.91 4.81 4.29
C GLU A 259 -16.06 4.01 5.58
N LEU A 260 -16.79 4.55 6.56
CA LEU A 260 -17.06 3.88 7.84
C LEU A 260 -18.20 2.84 7.74
N GLY A 261 -18.98 2.84 6.64
CA GLY A 261 -20.02 1.83 6.38
C GLY A 261 -21.23 1.92 7.32
N LEU A 262 -21.47 3.10 7.90
CA LEU A 262 -22.49 3.33 8.95
C LEU A 262 -23.83 3.88 8.39
N GLY A 263 -23.98 4.00 7.07
CA GLY A 263 -25.18 4.54 6.43
C GLY A 263 -25.26 6.08 6.47
N THR A 264 -26.46 6.61 6.25
CA THR A 264 -26.69 8.06 6.07
C THR A 264 -26.97 8.84 7.37
N SER A 265 -26.77 8.25 8.56
CA SER A 265 -26.97 9.00 9.80
C SER A 265 -25.98 10.17 9.94
N LYS A 266 -26.41 11.35 10.44
CA LYS A 266 -25.52 12.48 10.79
C LYS A 266 -24.39 12.09 11.73
N ARG A 267 -24.56 11.03 12.52
CA ARG A 267 -23.52 10.49 13.43
C ARG A 267 -22.52 9.57 12.71
N ALA A 268 -22.69 9.29 11.42
CA ALA A 268 -21.88 8.35 10.63
C ALA A 268 -20.62 8.99 9.99
N ILE A 269 -20.52 10.32 9.95
CA ILE A 269 -19.36 11.02 9.38
C ILE A 269 -18.19 10.98 10.38
N ASP A 270 -18.26 11.74 11.49
CA ASP A 270 -17.18 11.81 12.47
C ASP A 270 -17.32 10.74 13.56
N VAL A 271 -16.39 9.79 13.57
CA VAL A 271 -16.38 8.68 14.54
C VAL A 271 -15.08 8.71 15.35
N MET A 272 -15.06 9.63 16.31
CA MET A 272 -13.91 10.02 17.13
C MET A 272 -13.23 8.87 17.92
N ARG A 273 -13.95 7.78 18.22
CA ARG A 273 -13.47 6.56 18.91
C ARG A 273 -14.12 5.31 18.29
N PRO A 274 -13.49 4.12 18.35
CA PRO A 274 -13.99 2.90 17.70
C PRO A 274 -15.47 2.59 18.02
N ARG A 275 -16.32 2.59 17.00
CA ARG A 275 -17.75 2.29 17.11
C ARG A 275 -18.07 0.98 16.39
N LEU A 276 -18.79 0.07 17.06
CA LEU A 276 -19.28 -1.17 16.44
C LEU A 276 -20.17 -0.83 15.24
N ASN A 277 -19.85 -1.36 14.07
CA ASN A 277 -20.67 -1.19 12.87
C ASN A 277 -21.83 -2.21 12.89
N VAL A 278 -23.04 -1.73 13.18
CA VAL A 278 -24.26 -2.55 13.27
C VAL A 278 -24.72 -3.13 11.93
N ASN A 279 -24.30 -2.54 10.80
CA ASN A 279 -24.57 -3.05 9.45
C ASN A 279 -23.72 -4.31 9.14
N LEU A 280 -22.71 -4.60 9.97
CA LEU A 280 -21.79 -5.74 9.85
C LEU A 280 -21.93 -6.71 11.05
N ALA A 281 -23.09 -6.74 11.69
CA ALA A 281 -23.34 -7.56 12.88
C ALA A 281 -22.96 -9.04 12.65
N ALA A 282 -22.17 -9.58 13.58
CA ALA A 282 -21.47 -10.86 13.39
C ALA A 282 -22.40 -12.08 13.36
N ASP A 283 -23.61 -11.97 13.89
CA ASP A 283 -24.69 -12.96 13.83
C ASP A 283 -25.29 -13.04 12.41
N LYS A 284 -25.66 -11.88 11.84
CA LYS A 284 -26.40 -11.74 10.58
C LYS A 284 -25.49 -11.80 9.35
N VAL A 285 -24.41 -11.04 9.36
CA VAL A 285 -23.47 -10.91 8.23
C VAL A 285 -22.30 -11.88 8.43
N GLY A 286 -21.71 -11.89 9.63
CA GLY A 286 -20.57 -12.75 9.92
C GLY A 286 -19.38 -12.47 9.00
N VAL A 287 -18.86 -11.24 9.02
CA VAL A 287 -17.59 -10.87 8.36
C VAL A 287 -16.47 -11.75 8.90
N VAL A 288 -15.62 -12.30 8.02
CA VAL A 288 -14.45 -13.13 8.38
C VAL A 288 -13.11 -12.54 7.94
N GLN A 289 -13.14 -11.53 7.06
CA GLN A 289 -12.00 -10.65 6.75
C GLN A 289 -12.54 -9.26 6.39
N VAL A 290 -11.86 -8.19 6.81
CA VAL A 290 -12.11 -6.82 6.37
C VAL A 290 -10.77 -6.14 6.05
N VAL A 291 -10.71 -5.37 4.96
CA VAL A 291 -9.51 -4.65 4.51
C VAL A 291 -9.93 -3.25 4.04
N ALA A 292 -9.33 -2.23 4.64
CA ALA A 292 -9.45 -0.85 4.17
C ALA A 292 -8.54 -0.61 2.96
N GLY A 293 -9.08 -0.02 1.90
CA GLY A 293 -8.33 0.66 0.85
C GLY A 293 -8.10 2.13 1.22
N GLY A 294 -7.78 2.98 0.23
CA GLY A 294 -7.58 4.41 0.47
C GLY A 294 -8.85 5.13 0.92
N MET A 295 -9.94 5.00 0.14
CA MET A 295 -11.23 5.70 0.35
C MET A 295 -12.44 4.76 0.32
N HIS A 296 -12.20 3.45 0.46
CA HIS A 296 -13.23 2.42 0.43
C HIS A 296 -12.79 1.20 1.24
N VAL A 297 -13.71 0.26 1.48
CA VAL A 297 -13.46 -0.96 2.25
C VAL A 297 -14.00 -2.17 1.49
N ILE A 298 -13.34 -3.31 1.66
CA ILE A 298 -13.78 -4.62 1.18
C ILE A 298 -13.82 -5.62 2.32
N ALA A 299 -14.88 -6.43 2.39
CA ALA A 299 -15.06 -7.46 3.40
C ALA A 299 -15.50 -8.79 2.78
N LEU A 300 -15.00 -9.91 3.32
CA LEU A 300 -15.41 -11.28 3.02
C LEU A 300 -16.31 -11.78 4.15
N THR A 301 -17.43 -12.42 3.82
CA THR A 301 -18.37 -12.98 4.81
C THR A 301 -18.27 -14.51 4.91
N HIS A 302 -18.80 -15.07 6.00
CA HIS A 302 -18.79 -16.52 6.21
C HIS A 302 -19.68 -17.29 5.21
N ASP A 303 -20.73 -16.66 4.66
CA ASP A 303 -21.56 -17.19 3.57
C ASP A 303 -20.95 -16.93 2.19
N ASN A 304 -19.68 -16.50 2.18
CA ASN A 304 -18.80 -16.36 1.03
C ASN A 304 -19.13 -15.24 0.04
N LYS A 305 -19.90 -14.25 0.48
CA LYS A 305 -20.11 -13.00 -0.25
C LYS A 305 -18.94 -12.05 -0.03
N ILE A 306 -18.84 -11.08 -0.93
CA ILE A 306 -17.94 -9.93 -0.78
C ILE A 306 -18.80 -8.68 -0.69
N LEU A 307 -18.59 -7.90 0.37
CA LEU A 307 -19.24 -6.63 0.62
C LEU A 307 -18.26 -5.48 0.42
N THR A 308 -18.73 -4.35 -0.08
CA THR A 308 -17.95 -3.14 -0.33
C THR A 308 -18.73 -1.89 0.07
N TRP A 309 -18.03 -0.83 0.49
CA TRP A 309 -18.58 0.50 0.81
C TRP A 309 -17.49 1.59 0.77
N GLY A 310 -17.88 2.87 0.78
CA GLY A 310 -17.01 4.03 0.51
C GLY A 310 -17.09 4.51 -0.95
N VAL A 311 -16.07 5.24 -1.42
CA VAL A 311 -16.09 5.92 -2.73
C VAL A 311 -16.21 4.94 -3.91
N ASN A 312 -17.20 5.17 -4.80
CA ASN A 312 -17.36 4.40 -6.04
C ASN A 312 -17.07 5.18 -7.35
N ASP A 313 -16.55 6.41 -7.30
CA ASP A 313 -16.19 7.26 -8.47
C ASP A 313 -15.50 6.49 -9.61
N GLN A 314 -14.59 5.59 -9.24
CA GLN A 314 -13.76 4.80 -10.15
C GLN A 314 -14.15 3.31 -10.16
N GLY A 315 -15.37 2.97 -9.76
CA GLY A 315 -15.88 1.60 -9.74
C GLY A 315 -15.27 0.70 -8.67
N ALA A 316 -14.59 1.26 -7.65
CA ALA A 316 -13.84 0.53 -6.64
C ALA A 316 -14.71 -0.43 -5.78
N LEU A 317 -16.03 -0.19 -5.71
CA LEU A 317 -16.96 -1.08 -5.02
C LEU A 317 -17.42 -2.28 -5.86
N GLY A 318 -17.25 -2.25 -7.19
CA GLY A 318 -17.56 -3.39 -8.08
C GLY A 318 -19.05 -3.71 -8.23
N ARG A 319 -19.92 -2.77 -7.84
CA ARG A 319 -21.39 -2.89 -7.87
C ARG A 319 -22.02 -1.57 -8.31
N ASP A 320 -23.32 -1.57 -8.54
CA ASP A 320 -24.06 -0.34 -8.82
C ASP A 320 -24.18 0.52 -7.55
N THR A 321 -24.03 1.84 -7.72
CA THR A 321 -24.31 2.86 -6.71
C THR A 321 -25.09 4.06 -7.24
N GLU A 322 -25.61 4.04 -8.47
CA GLU A 322 -26.33 5.19 -9.05
C GLU A 322 -27.56 5.57 -8.19
N TRP A 323 -27.64 6.83 -7.77
CA TRP A 323 -28.67 7.34 -6.85
C TRP A 323 -29.02 8.77 -7.22
N ASP A 324 -30.32 9.07 -7.39
CA ASP A 324 -30.83 10.35 -7.88
C ASP A 324 -30.79 11.50 -6.86
N GLY A 325 -29.91 11.41 -5.84
CA GLY A 325 -29.63 12.47 -4.87
C GLY A 325 -30.78 12.87 -3.95
N GLY A 326 -31.89 12.11 -3.92
CA GLY A 326 -33.03 12.36 -3.03
C GLY A 326 -33.68 13.73 -3.21
N LEU A 327 -33.71 14.25 -4.45
CA LEU A 327 -34.08 15.64 -4.74
C LEU A 327 -35.52 16.00 -4.29
N LYS A 328 -35.68 16.57 -3.08
CA LYS A 328 -36.93 17.21 -2.63
C LYS A 328 -37.31 18.30 -3.64
N SER A 329 -38.42 18.10 -4.36
CA SER A 329 -38.93 19.08 -5.31
C SER A 329 -39.46 20.32 -4.58
N VAL A 330 -38.85 21.47 -4.82
CA VAL A 330 -39.21 22.77 -4.19
C VAL A 330 -40.62 23.25 -4.61
N ASP A 331 -41.18 22.68 -5.68
CA ASP A 331 -42.49 23.05 -6.24
C ASP A 331 -43.71 22.51 -5.46
N ALA A 332 -43.53 22.15 -4.18
CA ALA A 332 -44.60 21.78 -3.24
C ALA A 332 -44.92 22.92 -2.25
N ALA A 333 -45.08 24.14 -2.76
CA ALA A 333 -45.47 25.31 -1.97
C ALA A 333 -46.95 25.22 -1.53
N GLY A 334 -47.25 24.38 -0.52
CA GLY A 334 -48.63 24.07 -0.17
C GLY A 334 -48.93 23.24 1.09
N ASP A 335 -47.95 22.86 1.92
CA ASP A 335 -48.23 22.40 3.30
C ASP A 335 -47.03 22.63 4.24
N ASP A 336 -47.25 23.21 5.42
CA ASP A 336 -46.22 23.43 6.45
C ASP A 336 -46.11 22.16 7.32
N SER A 337 -45.36 21.18 6.82
CA SER A 337 -45.06 19.92 7.52
C SER A 337 -43.56 19.82 7.80
N ASP A 338 -43.09 20.52 8.85
CA ASP A 338 -41.73 20.45 9.41
C ASP A 338 -41.42 19.07 10.06
N GLU A 339 -41.62 17.98 9.31
CA GLU A 339 -40.95 16.70 9.53
C GLU A 339 -39.72 16.65 8.60
N GLU A 340 -38.76 17.54 8.86
CA GLU A 340 -37.40 17.32 8.41
C GLU A 340 -36.88 16.04 9.09
N ASP A 341 -36.45 15.06 8.30
CA ASP A 341 -35.83 13.83 8.80
C ASP A 341 -34.40 14.15 9.23
N ASP A 342 -34.31 14.86 10.37
CA ASP A 342 -33.18 15.68 10.80
C ASP A 342 -31.98 14.85 11.32
N ASP A 343 -31.91 13.57 10.94
CA ASP A 343 -30.83 12.63 11.20
C ASP A 343 -30.15 12.11 9.91
N ASP A 344 -30.57 12.50 8.69
CA ASP A 344 -29.84 12.16 7.44
C ASP A 344 -28.68 13.14 7.11
N ASN A 345 -27.61 12.64 6.51
CA ASN A 345 -26.34 13.33 6.26
C ASN A 345 -26.04 13.65 4.79
N GLY A 346 -26.91 13.25 3.85
CA GLY A 346 -26.76 13.51 2.41
C GLY A 346 -25.74 12.61 1.68
N LEU A 347 -25.13 11.63 2.36
CA LEU A 347 -24.29 10.62 1.70
C LEU A 347 -25.16 9.70 0.83
N ASN A 348 -24.60 9.18 -0.26
CA ASN A 348 -25.27 8.15 -1.05
C ASN A 348 -25.47 6.87 -0.21
N PRO A 349 -26.72 6.44 0.08
CA PRO A 349 -26.97 5.25 0.91
C PRO A 349 -26.43 3.97 0.28
N LYS A 350 -26.30 3.92 -1.06
CA LYS A 350 -25.66 2.80 -1.76
C LYS A 350 -24.14 2.76 -1.54
N GLU A 351 -23.47 3.86 -1.15
CA GLU A 351 -22.02 3.92 -0.93
C GLU A 351 -21.66 3.92 0.57
N SER A 352 -22.44 4.60 1.41
CA SER A 352 -22.24 4.64 2.86
C SER A 352 -22.68 3.38 3.61
N THR A 353 -23.31 2.43 2.93
CA THR A 353 -23.76 1.15 3.50
C THR A 353 -23.05 -0.04 2.81
N PRO A 354 -22.57 -1.05 3.57
CA PRO A 354 -22.04 -2.30 3.02
C PRO A 354 -23.03 -2.99 2.07
N GLY A 355 -22.61 -3.21 0.82
CA GLY A 355 -23.42 -3.86 -0.21
C GLY A 355 -22.64 -4.90 -1.01
N GLU A 356 -23.34 -5.90 -1.55
CA GLU A 356 -22.74 -7.06 -2.22
C GLU A 356 -22.17 -6.72 -3.61
N VAL A 357 -20.98 -7.25 -3.91
CA VAL A 357 -20.28 -7.06 -5.21
C VAL A 357 -21.00 -7.79 -6.33
N ASP A 358 -21.23 -7.12 -7.45
CA ASP A 358 -21.97 -7.67 -8.60
C ASP A 358 -21.05 -8.50 -9.51
N PHE A 359 -20.98 -9.81 -9.24
CA PHE A 359 -20.24 -10.76 -10.07
C PHE A 359 -20.97 -11.25 -11.33
N SER A 360 -22.19 -10.75 -11.64
CA SER A 360 -22.99 -11.27 -12.77
C SER A 360 -22.31 -11.14 -14.15
N ALA A 361 -21.37 -10.21 -14.28
CA ALA A 361 -20.61 -9.95 -15.49
C ALA A 361 -19.43 -10.92 -15.75
N VAL A 362 -19.13 -11.88 -14.86
CA VAL A 362 -17.96 -12.76 -14.99
C VAL A 362 -18.24 -14.21 -14.57
N GLU A 363 -17.68 -15.18 -15.30
CA GLU A 363 -17.76 -16.59 -14.89
C GLU A 363 -16.95 -16.84 -13.60
N ILE A 364 -17.63 -17.24 -12.54
CA ILE A 364 -17.07 -17.93 -11.38
C ILE A 364 -17.23 -19.43 -11.58
N ALA A 365 -16.20 -20.21 -11.24
CA ALA A 365 -16.27 -21.66 -11.33
C ALA A 365 -17.26 -22.24 -10.30
N GLU A 366 -18.09 -23.19 -10.72
CA GLU A 366 -19.10 -23.80 -9.85
C GLU A 366 -18.48 -24.38 -8.56
N GLY A 367 -19.00 -23.95 -7.41
CA GLY A 367 -18.48 -24.34 -6.09
C GLY A 367 -17.10 -23.78 -5.72
N ALA A 368 -16.53 -22.84 -6.48
CA ALA A 368 -15.37 -22.05 -6.02
C ALA A 368 -15.79 -21.13 -4.86
N ARG A 369 -14.87 -20.92 -3.92
CA ARG A 369 -15.08 -20.04 -2.76
C ARG A 369 -14.07 -18.91 -2.77
N PHE A 370 -14.45 -17.69 -2.40
CA PHE A 370 -13.51 -16.63 -2.07
C PHE A 370 -12.81 -16.91 -0.73
N VAL A 371 -11.51 -16.59 -0.64
CA VAL A 371 -10.66 -16.90 0.53
C VAL A 371 -9.87 -15.70 1.05
N GLN A 372 -9.68 -14.68 0.22
CA GLN A 372 -8.97 -13.45 0.60
C GLN A 372 -9.48 -12.27 -0.24
N VAL A 373 -9.55 -11.10 0.39
CA VAL A 373 -9.78 -9.81 -0.27
C VAL A 373 -8.62 -8.84 -0.02
N ALA A 374 -8.43 -7.88 -0.93
CA ALA A 374 -7.47 -6.77 -0.81
C ALA A 374 -7.97 -5.51 -1.53
N ALA A 375 -7.53 -4.32 -1.09
CA ALA A 375 -7.94 -3.03 -1.65
C ALA A 375 -6.77 -2.03 -1.73
N GLY A 376 -6.78 -1.15 -2.73
CA GLY A 376 -5.87 0.01 -2.87
C GLY A 376 -6.64 1.34 -2.80
N ASP A 377 -6.15 2.41 -3.45
CA ASP A 377 -6.82 3.73 -3.44
C ASP A 377 -8.14 3.75 -4.23
N SER A 378 -8.21 2.97 -5.30
CA SER A 378 -9.29 3.01 -6.29
C SER A 378 -9.51 1.65 -6.98
N CYS A 379 -8.96 0.57 -6.41
CA CYS A 379 -9.06 -0.78 -6.94
C CYS A 379 -9.24 -1.81 -5.82
N SER A 380 -9.79 -2.96 -6.19
CA SER A 380 -10.20 -4.03 -5.28
C SER A 380 -9.94 -5.39 -5.92
N PHE A 381 -9.57 -6.38 -5.10
CA PHE A 381 -9.21 -7.73 -5.54
C PHE A 381 -9.78 -8.80 -4.63
N ALA A 382 -10.11 -9.95 -5.22
CA ALA A 382 -10.63 -11.14 -4.55
C ALA A 382 -9.94 -12.41 -5.07
N LEU A 383 -9.53 -13.27 -4.16
CA LEU A 383 -8.84 -14.55 -4.43
C LEU A 383 -9.80 -15.73 -4.18
N THR A 384 -9.81 -16.73 -5.07
CA THR A 384 -10.56 -17.98 -4.88
C THR A 384 -9.73 -19.11 -4.25
N ASP A 385 -10.43 -20.12 -3.72
CA ASP A 385 -9.87 -21.32 -3.10
C ASP A 385 -9.10 -22.21 -4.09
N ASP A 386 -9.34 -22.07 -5.39
CA ASP A 386 -8.57 -22.68 -6.48
C ASP A 386 -7.54 -21.72 -7.15
N GLY A 387 -7.32 -20.54 -6.56
CA GLY A 387 -6.20 -19.66 -6.89
C GLY A 387 -6.38 -18.79 -8.14
N ARG A 388 -7.61 -18.40 -8.47
CA ARG A 388 -7.90 -17.31 -9.43
C ARG A 388 -8.06 -15.98 -8.72
N VAL A 389 -7.64 -14.90 -9.37
CA VAL A 389 -7.81 -13.53 -8.86
C VAL A 389 -8.80 -12.78 -9.74
N TYR A 390 -9.84 -12.26 -9.12
CA TYR A 390 -10.79 -11.31 -9.70
C TYR A 390 -10.44 -9.91 -9.18
N GLY A 391 -10.72 -8.87 -9.96
CA GLY A 391 -10.52 -7.50 -9.50
C GLY A 391 -11.31 -6.46 -10.28
N TRP A 392 -11.44 -5.27 -9.70
CA TRP A 392 -12.23 -4.16 -10.25
C TRP A 392 -11.67 -2.80 -9.78
N GLY A 393 -12.27 -1.71 -10.26
CA GLY A 393 -11.80 -0.34 -10.06
C GLY A 393 -10.80 0.12 -11.14
N THR A 394 -9.80 0.91 -10.76
CA THR A 394 -8.66 1.30 -11.61
C THR A 394 -7.40 1.58 -10.80
N PHE A 395 -6.22 1.51 -11.44
CA PHE A 395 -5.02 2.13 -10.93
C PHE A 395 -4.92 3.59 -11.40
N ARG A 396 -4.31 4.46 -10.58
CA ARG A 396 -3.98 5.84 -10.89
C ARG A 396 -2.46 6.01 -11.03
N GLY A 397 -2.05 7.17 -11.51
CA GLY A 397 -0.66 7.62 -11.50
C GLY A 397 -0.59 9.14 -11.53
N ASN A 398 0.63 9.69 -11.56
CA ASN A 398 0.85 11.15 -11.56
C ASN A 398 0.23 11.89 -12.76
N GLU A 399 -0.27 11.16 -13.76
CA GLU A 399 -0.88 11.66 -15.00
C GLU A 399 -2.43 11.57 -14.96
N GLY A 400 -3.03 11.08 -13.86
CA GLY A 400 -4.48 10.83 -13.73
C GLY A 400 -4.80 9.33 -13.61
N ILE A 401 -5.88 8.88 -14.26
CA ILE A 401 -6.20 7.45 -14.39
C ILE A 401 -5.09 6.78 -15.21
N PHE A 402 -4.61 5.62 -14.76
CA PHE A 402 -3.57 4.84 -15.45
C PHE A 402 -4.13 3.61 -16.18
N GLY A 403 -5.31 3.14 -15.76
CA GLY A 403 -6.03 1.98 -16.28
C GLY A 403 -6.14 0.85 -15.26
N PHE A 404 -7.08 -0.07 -15.46
CA PHE A 404 -7.20 -1.29 -14.66
C PHE A 404 -6.40 -2.45 -15.29
N ASN A 405 -6.64 -2.69 -16.57
CA ASN A 405 -5.88 -3.63 -17.40
C ASN A 405 -5.56 -2.96 -18.77
N PRO A 406 -4.68 -3.51 -19.63
CA PRO A 406 -4.29 -2.84 -20.89
C PRO A 406 -5.44 -2.56 -21.87
N ASP A 407 -6.55 -3.26 -21.69
CA ASP A 407 -7.72 -3.31 -22.55
C ASP A 407 -8.97 -2.74 -21.81
N THR A 408 -8.81 -2.15 -20.61
CA THR A 408 -9.90 -1.59 -19.77
C THR A 408 -9.37 -0.47 -18.87
N GLU A 409 -9.85 0.75 -19.08
CA GLU A 409 -9.45 1.91 -18.27
C GLU A 409 -10.04 1.86 -16.85
N VAL A 410 -11.36 1.71 -16.71
CA VAL A 410 -12.04 1.57 -15.40
C VAL A 410 -12.95 0.35 -15.42
N ALA A 411 -12.75 -0.57 -14.48
CA ALA A 411 -13.54 -1.78 -14.34
C ALA A 411 -14.65 -1.58 -13.29
N LYS A 412 -15.84 -1.13 -13.70
CA LYS A 412 -17.03 -0.96 -12.82
C LYS A 412 -17.59 -2.28 -12.26
N ARG A 413 -17.03 -3.44 -12.63
CA ARG A 413 -17.43 -4.81 -12.25
C ARG A 413 -16.20 -5.73 -12.18
N PRO A 414 -16.27 -6.85 -11.45
CA PRO A 414 -15.17 -7.81 -11.35
C PRO A 414 -14.76 -8.41 -12.70
N ILE A 415 -13.46 -8.39 -12.98
CA ILE A 415 -12.83 -9.01 -14.15
C ILE A 415 -11.85 -10.08 -13.65
N LEU A 416 -11.87 -11.26 -14.27
CA LEU A 416 -10.90 -12.33 -14.02
C LEU A 416 -9.52 -11.96 -14.58
N ASN A 417 -8.50 -11.91 -13.71
CA ASN A 417 -7.12 -11.69 -14.13
C ASN A 417 -6.52 -12.99 -14.71
N THR A 418 -6.50 -13.09 -16.04
CA THR A 418 -6.01 -14.27 -16.78
C THR A 418 -4.49 -14.37 -16.87
N ASP A 419 -3.73 -13.34 -16.48
CA ASP A 419 -2.27 -13.41 -16.35
C ASP A 419 -1.85 -14.17 -15.05
N LEU A 420 -2.79 -14.49 -14.15
CA LEU A 420 -2.56 -15.15 -12.84
C LEU A 420 -3.21 -16.54 -12.75
N ASN A 421 -2.57 -17.47 -12.03
CA ASN A 421 -3.13 -18.78 -11.68
C ASN A 421 -2.43 -19.37 -10.44
N LYS A 422 -3.11 -20.26 -9.69
CA LYS A 422 -2.59 -20.94 -8.48
C LYS A 422 -2.06 -19.97 -7.41
N ILE A 423 -2.74 -18.83 -7.27
CA ILE A 423 -2.39 -17.80 -6.29
C ILE A 423 -2.80 -18.26 -4.89
N THR A 424 -1.92 -18.05 -3.92
CA THR A 424 -2.12 -18.39 -2.50
C THR A 424 -2.18 -17.16 -1.59
N SER A 425 -1.78 -15.98 -2.07
CA SER A 425 -2.04 -14.70 -1.40
C SER A 425 -2.07 -13.55 -2.41
N ILE A 426 -2.88 -12.53 -2.12
CA ILE A 426 -2.91 -11.23 -2.78
C ILE A 426 -2.62 -10.11 -1.78
N ALA A 427 -2.04 -9.01 -2.26
CA ALA A 427 -1.88 -7.76 -1.53
C ALA A 427 -2.04 -6.58 -2.49
N ALA A 428 -2.47 -5.42 -2.00
CA ALA A 428 -2.59 -4.20 -2.77
C ALA A 428 -1.97 -3.03 -2.01
N GLY A 429 -1.23 -2.18 -2.72
CA GLY A 429 -0.83 -0.86 -2.24
C GLY A 429 -1.73 0.19 -2.87
N ALA A 430 -1.35 1.46 -2.74
CA ALA A 430 -2.16 2.60 -3.20
C ALA A 430 -2.58 2.45 -4.67
N ASN A 431 -1.62 2.17 -5.56
CA ASN A 431 -1.84 2.13 -7.01
C ASN A 431 -1.15 0.96 -7.72
N HIS A 432 -0.99 -0.16 -7.02
CA HIS A 432 -0.45 -1.41 -7.55
C HIS A 432 -0.94 -2.61 -6.72
N ALA A 433 -0.82 -3.81 -7.29
CA ALA A 433 -1.15 -5.05 -6.61
C ALA A 433 -0.07 -6.12 -6.81
N LEU A 434 0.01 -7.01 -5.83
CA LEU A 434 0.90 -8.17 -5.75
C LEU A 434 0.09 -9.46 -5.66
N ALA A 435 0.64 -10.55 -6.19
CA ALA A 435 0.11 -11.90 -6.00
C ALA A 435 1.26 -12.89 -5.81
N LEU A 436 1.08 -13.83 -4.88
CA LEU A 436 2.02 -14.90 -4.55
C LEU A 436 1.45 -16.24 -5.05
N ASP A 437 2.23 -17.01 -5.82
CA ASP A 437 1.81 -18.33 -6.29
C ASP A 437 2.23 -19.48 -5.35
N SER A 438 1.63 -20.65 -5.56
CA SER A 438 1.93 -21.87 -4.80
C SER A 438 3.41 -22.35 -4.87
N ASN A 439 4.22 -21.79 -5.77
CA ASN A 439 5.64 -22.10 -5.95
C ASN A 439 6.57 -21.09 -5.23
N GLY A 440 6.00 -20.05 -4.63
CA GLY A 440 6.71 -18.96 -3.98
C GLY A 440 7.22 -17.88 -4.94
N ALA A 441 6.64 -17.77 -6.15
CA ALA A 441 6.92 -16.71 -7.10
C ALA A 441 5.94 -15.54 -6.92
N VAL A 442 6.44 -14.30 -7.06
CA VAL A 442 5.65 -13.08 -6.84
C VAL A 442 5.44 -12.33 -8.15
N PHE A 443 4.19 -11.95 -8.39
CA PHE A 443 3.71 -11.21 -9.54
C PHE A 443 3.32 -9.80 -9.12
N ALA A 444 3.56 -8.79 -9.97
CA ALA A 444 3.15 -7.41 -9.70
C ALA A 444 2.52 -6.74 -10.94
N TRP A 445 1.46 -5.95 -10.72
CA TRP A 445 0.81 -5.11 -11.75
C TRP A 445 0.25 -3.80 -11.19
N GLY A 446 -0.12 -2.89 -12.10
CA GLY A 446 -0.61 -1.54 -11.78
C GLY A 446 0.39 -0.46 -12.19
N SER A 447 0.41 0.65 -11.45
CA SER A 447 1.40 1.71 -11.66
C SER A 447 2.81 1.24 -11.30
N GLY A 448 3.81 1.75 -12.02
CA GLY A 448 5.22 1.44 -11.83
C GLY A 448 6.11 2.67 -11.69
N GLN A 449 5.53 3.85 -11.44
CA GLN A 449 6.25 5.13 -11.42
C GLN A 449 7.29 5.22 -10.31
N GLN A 450 7.06 4.56 -9.17
CA GLN A 450 7.97 4.47 -8.02
C GLN A 450 8.66 3.10 -7.94
N ASN A 451 8.77 2.36 -9.06
CA ASN A 451 9.33 1.00 -9.14
C ASN A 451 8.68 -0.05 -8.21
N GLN A 452 7.48 0.23 -7.70
CA GLN A 452 6.70 -0.68 -6.83
C GLN A 452 6.43 -2.07 -7.45
N LEU A 453 6.59 -2.24 -8.76
CA LEU A 453 6.40 -3.52 -9.45
C LEU A 453 7.64 -4.45 -9.40
N GLY A 454 8.74 -4.03 -8.77
CA GLY A 454 9.98 -4.82 -8.68
C GLY A 454 10.67 -5.08 -10.04
N ARG A 455 10.20 -4.43 -11.11
CA ARG A 455 10.63 -4.58 -12.51
C ARG A 455 10.55 -3.25 -13.24
N ARG A 456 11.52 -2.98 -14.13
CA ARG A 456 11.53 -1.77 -14.94
C ARG A 456 10.42 -1.78 -16.01
N VAL A 457 9.44 -0.89 -15.88
CA VAL A 457 8.49 -0.58 -16.95
C VAL A 457 9.09 0.49 -17.87
N VAL A 458 9.00 0.31 -19.18
CA VAL A 458 9.52 1.27 -20.16
C VAL A 458 8.41 2.25 -20.55
N LYS A 459 8.68 3.57 -20.51
CA LYS A 459 7.65 4.62 -20.72
C LYS A 459 6.84 4.47 -22.02
N ARG A 460 7.48 4.08 -23.14
CA ARG A 460 6.81 3.80 -24.44
C ARG A 460 5.83 2.61 -24.42
N THR A 461 5.85 1.80 -23.36
CA THR A 461 4.96 0.65 -23.15
C THR A 461 4.42 0.69 -21.71
N LYS A 462 4.02 1.87 -21.21
CA LYS A 462 3.64 2.07 -19.80
C LYS A 462 2.52 1.11 -19.34
N LEU A 463 1.53 0.85 -20.20
CA LEU A 463 0.44 -0.11 -19.95
C LEU A 463 0.91 -1.57 -19.77
N GLY A 464 2.17 -1.89 -20.09
CA GLY A 464 2.81 -3.16 -19.70
C GLY A 464 3.08 -3.29 -18.18
N GLY A 465 2.82 -2.24 -17.39
CA GLY A 465 2.65 -2.33 -15.94
C GLY A 465 1.34 -3.00 -15.53
N LEU A 466 0.26 -2.82 -16.30
CA LEU A 466 -1.08 -3.32 -15.98
C LEU A 466 -1.27 -4.83 -16.16
N ARG A 467 -0.34 -5.52 -16.85
CA ARG A 467 -0.30 -6.99 -16.92
C ARG A 467 0.48 -7.57 -15.74
N ALA A 468 -0.06 -8.59 -15.09
CA ALA A 468 0.62 -9.29 -14.01
C ALA A 468 1.82 -10.07 -14.55
N ARG A 469 2.98 -9.90 -13.91
CA ARG A 469 4.23 -10.55 -14.31
C ARG A 469 5.09 -10.87 -13.11
N GLU A 470 5.69 -12.06 -13.14
CA GLU A 470 6.75 -12.47 -12.24
C GLU A 470 7.92 -11.46 -12.30
N PHE A 471 8.54 -11.18 -11.15
CA PHE A 471 9.81 -10.45 -11.05
C PHE A 471 10.80 -11.18 -10.12
N GLY A 472 12.04 -10.69 -10.08
CA GLY A 472 13.19 -11.43 -9.53
C GLY A 472 13.26 -11.53 -8.00
N LEU A 473 12.35 -12.29 -7.39
CA LEU A 473 12.46 -12.77 -6.01
C LEU A 473 12.90 -14.25 -5.95
N PRO A 474 13.44 -14.73 -4.80
CA PRO A 474 13.73 -16.15 -4.60
C PRO A 474 12.46 -17.01 -4.69
N LYS A 475 12.56 -18.20 -5.31
CA LYS A 475 11.42 -19.12 -5.51
C LYS A 475 11.78 -20.60 -5.27
N GLY A 476 10.76 -21.44 -5.11
CA GLY A 476 10.90 -22.89 -4.90
C GLY A 476 11.11 -23.31 -3.43
N ALA A 477 10.99 -24.61 -3.16
CA ALA A 477 10.72 -25.16 -1.81
C ALA A 477 11.66 -24.74 -0.66
N LYS A 478 12.91 -24.34 -0.92
CA LYS A 478 13.89 -23.96 0.12
C LYS A 478 14.00 -22.45 0.41
N LYS A 479 13.57 -21.59 -0.53
CA LYS A 479 13.76 -20.13 -0.44
C LYS A 479 12.60 -19.31 -1.01
N GLY A 480 11.53 -19.95 -1.48
CA GLY A 480 10.39 -19.22 -2.03
C GLY A 480 9.72 -18.33 -1.01
N ILE A 481 9.03 -17.31 -1.51
CA ILE A 481 8.24 -16.39 -0.69
C ILE A 481 7.05 -17.13 -0.06
N VAL A 482 6.69 -16.72 1.16
CA VAL A 482 5.53 -17.21 1.94
C VAL A 482 4.57 -16.12 2.37
N SER A 483 5.01 -14.86 2.40
CA SER A 483 4.17 -13.70 2.68
C SER A 483 4.54 -12.54 1.76
N ILE A 484 3.55 -11.75 1.35
CA ILE A 484 3.68 -10.53 0.56
C ILE A 484 2.86 -9.42 1.21
N VAL A 485 3.40 -8.21 1.22
CA VAL A 485 2.77 -7.01 1.78
C VAL A 485 3.08 -5.83 0.87
N ALA A 486 2.15 -4.89 0.75
CA ALA A 486 2.33 -3.65 0.01
C ALA A 486 1.93 -2.47 0.91
N GLY A 487 2.83 -1.51 1.07
CA GLY A 487 2.46 -0.16 1.51
C GLY A 487 2.05 0.68 0.31
N SER A 488 1.87 1.99 0.51
CA SER A 488 1.34 2.86 -0.56
C SER A 488 2.20 2.82 -1.83
N TYR A 489 3.54 2.90 -1.71
CA TYR A 489 4.47 2.98 -2.85
C TYR A 489 5.71 2.06 -2.74
N HIS A 490 5.76 1.23 -1.71
CA HIS A 490 6.80 0.24 -1.45
C HIS A 490 6.19 -1.08 -0.97
N ASN A 491 7.00 -2.12 -0.86
CA ASN A 491 6.52 -3.49 -0.65
C ASN A 491 7.48 -4.30 0.22
N PHE A 492 6.95 -5.38 0.77
CA PHE A 492 7.71 -6.41 1.48
C PHE A 492 7.37 -7.81 0.96
N ALA A 493 8.34 -8.72 1.03
CA ALA A 493 8.13 -10.15 0.82
C ALA A 493 9.00 -10.96 1.80
N ILE A 494 8.43 -11.97 2.45
CA ILE A 494 9.14 -12.80 3.45
C ILE A 494 9.41 -14.19 2.86
N ASP A 495 10.65 -14.66 2.92
CA ASP A 495 11.04 -16.00 2.45
C ASP A 495 10.87 -17.11 3.50
N ARG A 496 10.94 -18.38 3.07
CA ARG A 496 10.89 -19.58 3.93
C ARG A 496 12.00 -19.68 5.00
N THR A 497 12.95 -18.75 5.03
CA THR A 497 14.03 -18.66 6.02
C THR A 497 13.96 -17.38 6.87
N GLY A 498 12.86 -16.62 6.78
CA GLY A 498 12.63 -15.41 7.58
C GLY A 498 13.33 -14.14 7.08
N ASN A 499 13.95 -14.15 5.88
CA ASN A 499 14.48 -12.91 5.32
C ASN A 499 13.33 -12.04 4.81
N VAL A 500 13.30 -10.78 5.24
CA VAL A 500 12.40 -9.75 4.68
C VAL A 500 13.10 -9.07 3.50
N TYR A 501 12.49 -9.14 2.33
CA TYR A 501 12.87 -8.40 1.13
C TYR A 501 12.00 -7.15 0.98
N SER A 502 12.52 -6.05 0.44
CA SER A 502 11.74 -4.85 0.12
C SER A 502 12.18 -4.14 -1.17
N TRP A 503 11.25 -3.41 -1.78
CA TRP A 503 11.47 -2.60 -3.01
C TRP A 503 10.40 -1.52 -3.19
N GLY A 504 10.69 -0.53 -4.04
CA GLY A 504 9.81 0.61 -4.34
C GLY A 504 10.37 1.95 -3.88
N LEU A 505 9.50 2.87 -3.46
CA LEU A 505 9.86 4.21 -2.97
C LEU A 505 10.69 4.15 -1.67
N ASN A 506 11.80 4.89 -1.60
CA ASN A 506 12.70 4.96 -0.44
C ASN A 506 13.11 6.39 -0.05
N ASN A 507 12.36 7.40 -0.50
CA ASN A 507 12.63 8.83 -0.26
C ASN A 507 12.59 9.25 1.22
N TYR A 508 12.02 8.42 2.10
CA TYR A 508 12.11 8.56 3.55
C TYR A 508 12.72 7.31 4.21
N GLY A 509 13.44 6.46 3.47
CA GLY A 509 14.01 5.21 4.01
C GLY A 509 12.98 4.12 4.34
N GLN A 510 11.71 4.27 3.92
CA GLN A 510 10.59 3.42 4.34
C GLN A 510 10.72 1.94 3.92
N THR A 511 11.60 1.59 2.98
CA THR A 511 11.88 0.19 2.64
C THR A 511 12.74 -0.54 3.69
N GLY A 512 13.41 0.18 4.59
CA GLY A 512 14.40 -0.36 5.52
C GLY A 512 15.75 -0.69 4.88
N VAL A 513 15.91 -0.46 3.58
CA VAL A 513 17.20 -0.54 2.87
C VAL A 513 17.92 0.80 3.06
N ILE A 514 19.12 0.73 3.62
CA ILE A 514 19.94 1.91 4.01
C ILE A 514 20.52 2.62 2.78
N ASP A 515 20.84 1.88 1.72
CA ASP A 515 21.41 2.41 0.48
C ASP A 515 20.49 3.50 -0.11
N ASN A 516 21.04 4.72 -0.23
CA ASN A 516 20.37 5.93 -0.71
C ASN A 516 19.11 6.31 0.12
N ALA A 517 18.93 5.78 1.33
CA ALA A 517 17.77 6.09 2.18
C ALA A 517 17.70 7.57 2.55
N GLY A 518 16.64 8.25 2.11
CA GLY A 518 16.45 9.69 2.35
C GLY A 518 17.01 10.61 1.27
N GLU A 519 17.57 10.08 0.18
CA GLU A 519 17.96 10.89 -0.98
C GLU A 519 16.74 11.29 -1.83
N ASP A 520 16.84 12.42 -2.54
CA ASP A 520 15.81 12.83 -3.48
C ASP A 520 15.65 11.81 -4.61
N GLY A 521 14.41 11.42 -4.90
CA GLY A 521 14.11 10.34 -5.85
C GLY A 521 14.63 8.96 -5.46
N ALA A 522 14.98 8.70 -4.19
CA ALA A 522 15.49 7.40 -3.75
C ALA A 522 14.49 6.25 -4.01
N LEU A 523 14.98 5.22 -4.70
CA LEU A 523 14.17 4.12 -5.25
C LEU A 523 14.93 2.79 -5.17
N VAL A 524 14.37 1.81 -4.46
CA VAL A 524 14.90 0.45 -4.42
C VAL A 524 14.38 -0.32 -5.64
N LEU A 525 15.15 -0.26 -6.73
CA LEU A 525 14.77 -0.74 -8.07
C LEU A 525 14.63 -2.27 -8.22
N LYS A 526 15.20 -3.03 -7.28
CA LYS A 526 15.17 -4.49 -7.21
C LYS A 526 14.97 -4.89 -5.74
N PRO A 527 14.27 -6.00 -5.44
CA PRO A 527 14.16 -6.50 -4.08
C PRO A 527 15.52 -6.70 -3.41
N GLN A 528 15.73 -6.02 -2.28
CA GLN A 528 16.91 -6.17 -1.42
C GLN A 528 16.50 -6.71 -0.05
N VAL A 529 17.41 -7.38 0.66
CA VAL A 529 17.12 -7.88 2.01
C VAL A 529 17.30 -6.75 3.03
N ILE A 530 16.36 -6.64 3.96
CA ILE A 530 16.47 -5.72 5.10
C ILE A 530 17.38 -6.39 6.14
N GLU A 531 18.70 -6.16 6.01
CA GLU A 531 19.72 -6.73 6.88
C GLU A 531 19.42 -6.50 8.38
N ALA A 532 18.86 -5.34 8.73
CA ALA A 532 18.49 -4.98 10.10
C ALA A 532 17.33 -5.79 10.71
N LEU A 533 16.57 -6.57 9.91
CA LEU A 533 15.49 -7.44 10.38
C LEU A 533 15.86 -8.93 10.43
N LYS A 534 17.09 -9.31 10.03
CA LYS A 534 17.52 -10.72 10.09
C LYS A 534 17.53 -11.25 11.52
N GLY A 535 16.96 -12.44 11.72
CA GLY A 535 16.88 -13.09 13.02
C GLY A 535 15.96 -12.40 14.04
N LYS A 536 15.01 -11.57 13.56
CA LYS A 536 13.96 -10.94 14.40
C LYS A 536 12.57 -11.58 14.25
N ASP A 537 12.47 -12.69 13.50
CA ASP A 537 11.29 -13.54 13.34
C ASP A 537 9.97 -12.75 13.20
N ILE A 538 9.85 -12.03 12.10
CA ILE A 538 8.75 -11.08 11.86
C ILE A 538 7.40 -11.80 11.72
N THR A 539 6.42 -11.39 12.52
CA THR A 539 5.07 -11.99 12.62
C THR A 539 4.00 -11.20 11.87
N SER A 540 4.17 -9.89 11.75
CA SER A 540 3.33 -8.96 10.97
C SER A 540 4.21 -7.82 10.49
N ILE A 541 3.99 -7.29 9.29
CA ILE A 541 4.68 -6.12 8.74
C ILE A 541 3.70 -5.36 7.86
N GLU A 542 3.70 -4.03 7.94
CA GLU A 542 2.88 -3.14 7.10
C GLU A 542 3.66 -1.88 6.70
N GLY A 543 3.22 -1.22 5.63
CA GLY A 543 3.80 0.04 5.14
C GLY A 543 2.75 1.12 4.98
N GLY A 544 3.01 2.31 5.52
CA GLY A 544 2.22 3.51 5.23
C GLY A 544 2.68 4.21 3.95
N GLY A 545 2.45 5.53 3.86
CA GLY A 545 2.90 6.35 2.73
C GLY A 545 4.41 6.57 2.72
N HIS A 546 4.97 6.86 3.89
CA HIS A 546 6.38 7.27 4.06
C HIS A 546 7.08 6.59 5.23
N HIS A 547 6.45 5.59 5.86
CA HIS A 547 6.97 4.82 6.99
C HIS A 547 6.54 3.35 6.88
N SER A 548 7.12 2.50 7.73
CA SER A 548 6.81 1.08 7.83
C SER A 548 7.02 0.58 9.24
N LEU A 549 6.24 -0.41 9.64
CA LEU A 549 6.32 -1.01 10.96
C LEU A 549 6.10 -2.53 10.92
N CYS A 550 6.63 -3.24 11.91
CA CYS A 550 6.48 -4.70 12.04
C CYS A 550 6.44 -5.16 13.50
N SER A 551 5.86 -6.33 13.73
CA SER A 551 5.93 -7.06 15.00
C SER A 551 6.89 -8.26 14.90
N THR A 552 7.67 -8.51 15.95
CA THR A 552 8.52 -9.71 16.07
C THR A 552 7.77 -10.89 16.70
N SER A 553 8.43 -12.04 16.83
CA SER A 553 7.94 -13.19 17.63
C SER A 553 7.97 -12.91 19.14
N ASP A 554 8.94 -12.11 19.60
CA ASP A 554 9.04 -11.62 20.98
C ASP A 554 7.90 -10.63 21.36
N GLY A 555 7.22 -10.07 20.35
CA GLY A 555 6.15 -9.08 20.54
C GLY A 555 6.62 -7.63 20.47
N ASP A 556 7.83 -7.36 19.98
CA ASP A 556 8.34 -6.00 19.82
C ASP A 556 7.75 -5.35 18.56
N CYS A 557 7.22 -4.13 18.71
CA CYS A 557 6.87 -3.27 17.57
C CYS A 557 8.11 -2.48 17.14
N LEU A 558 8.56 -2.68 15.90
CA LEU A 558 9.67 -1.96 15.28
C LEU A 558 9.15 -1.03 14.18
N ILE A 559 9.71 0.17 14.07
CA ILE A 559 9.28 1.21 13.11
C ILE A 559 10.47 1.89 12.44
N TRP A 560 10.29 2.30 11.19
CA TRP A 560 11.27 3.07 10.43
C TRP A 560 10.60 3.90 9.32
N GLY A 561 11.34 4.83 8.75
CA GLY A 561 10.87 5.77 7.74
C GLY A 561 10.76 7.20 8.27
N ARG A 562 9.82 7.96 7.72
CA ARG A 562 9.51 9.35 8.07
C ARG A 562 9.11 9.51 9.54
N VAL A 563 9.44 10.67 10.15
CA VAL A 563 9.04 11.00 11.53
C VAL A 563 8.40 12.38 11.70
N ASP A 564 8.47 13.27 10.71
CA ASP A 564 8.01 14.67 10.84
C ASP A 564 6.49 14.88 10.75
N GLY A 565 5.72 13.80 10.63
CA GLY A 565 4.27 13.77 10.87
C GLY A 565 3.92 12.75 11.97
N HIS A 566 4.79 12.62 12.98
CA HIS A 566 4.63 11.74 14.14
C HIS A 566 4.44 10.25 13.84
N GLN A 567 4.77 9.80 12.62
CA GLN A 567 4.56 8.42 12.18
C GLN A 567 5.34 7.39 13.01
N SER A 568 6.37 7.81 13.75
CA SER A 568 7.23 6.98 14.61
C SER A 568 6.55 6.47 15.87
N GLY A 569 5.64 7.24 16.50
CA GLY A 569 5.09 6.89 17.81
C GLY A 569 6.12 6.91 18.96
N ILE A 570 7.26 7.57 18.74
CA ILE A 570 8.40 7.74 19.65
C ILE A 570 8.64 9.25 19.80
N GLU A 571 8.88 9.73 21.03
CA GLU A 571 9.12 11.15 21.33
C GLU A 571 10.25 11.74 20.46
N THR A 572 10.04 12.94 19.93
CA THR A 572 10.99 13.64 19.05
C THR A 572 12.35 13.84 19.74
N ASN A 573 12.36 14.03 21.07
CA ASN A 573 13.58 14.13 21.86
C ASN A 573 14.38 12.82 21.88
N ASP A 574 13.73 11.68 22.05
CA ASP A 574 14.37 10.37 22.01
C ASP A 574 14.94 10.08 20.62
N ILE A 575 14.20 10.41 19.55
CA ILE A 575 14.67 10.28 18.17
C ILE A 575 15.88 11.21 17.91
N ALA A 576 15.87 12.44 18.41
CA ALA A 576 17.01 13.36 18.28
C ALA A 576 18.27 12.86 19.00
N ASN A 577 18.10 12.14 20.13
CA ASN A 577 19.17 11.52 20.92
C ASN A 577 19.70 10.19 20.33
N MET A 578 19.07 9.64 19.29
CA MET A 578 19.59 8.45 18.59
C MET A 578 20.87 8.77 17.80
N SER A 579 21.67 7.72 17.53
CA SER A 579 22.87 7.84 16.70
C SER A 579 22.51 8.26 15.27
N ASP A 580 23.43 9.01 14.64
CA ASP A 580 23.24 9.51 13.27
C ASP A 580 23.21 8.36 12.23
N ASP A 581 23.72 7.17 12.58
CA ASP A 581 23.51 5.94 11.79
C ASP A 581 22.03 5.55 11.74
N ALA A 582 21.35 5.57 12.89
CA ALA A 582 19.94 5.20 13.02
C ALA A 582 18.99 6.29 12.50
N VAL A 583 19.34 7.57 12.64
CA VAL A 583 18.47 8.71 12.31
C VAL A 583 19.16 9.72 11.40
N MET A 584 18.57 10.02 10.25
CA MET A 584 18.95 11.16 9.43
C MET A 584 18.25 12.44 9.93
N LYS A 585 19.06 13.47 10.16
CA LYS A 585 18.67 14.81 10.61
C LYS A 585 18.82 15.81 9.46
N ASP A 586 17.98 16.85 9.41
CA ASP A 586 18.09 17.89 8.38
C ASP A 586 19.18 18.93 8.69
N ALA A 587 19.33 19.94 7.82
CA ALA A 587 20.33 20.99 7.96
C ALA A 587 20.16 21.90 9.20
N LYS A 588 19.07 21.75 9.96
CA LYS A 588 18.84 22.41 11.27
C LYS A 588 19.06 21.46 12.45
N GLY A 589 19.41 20.20 12.19
CA GLY A 589 19.56 19.14 13.19
C GLY A 589 18.26 18.45 13.58
N ALA A 590 17.11 18.78 12.98
CA ALA A 590 15.84 18.14 13.31
C ALA A 590 15.77 16.73 12.70
N PRO A 591 15.35 15.69 13.47
CA PRO A 591 15.22 14.33 12.94
C PRO A 591 14.11 14.27 11.88
N ARG A 592 14.39 13.61 10.74
CA ARG A 592 13.42 13.46 9.63
C ARG A 592 13.13 12.02 9.25
N ILE A 593 14.13 11.15 9.36
CA ILE A 593 14.04 9.75 8.94
C ILE A 593 14.72 8.86 9.99
N ILE A 594 14.00 7.85 10.47
CA ILE A 594 14.58 6.65 11.09
C ILE A 594 14.98 5.69 9.96
N ARG A 595 16.28 5.45 9.78
CA ARG A 595 16.84 4.58 8.72
C ARG A 595 16.96 3.11 9.13
N LEU A 596 17.03 2.85 10.44
CA LEU A 596 17.14 1.51 11.01
C LEU A 596 15.92 1.23 11.90
N PRO A 597 15.23 0.07 11.77
CA PRO A 597 14.08 -0.29 12.60
C PRO A 597 14.31 -0.08 14.11
N GLN A 598 13.60 0.89 14.70
CA GLN A 598 13.65 1.22 16.14
C GLN A 598 12.44 0.66 16.88
N LYS A 599 12.62 0.30 18.15
CA LYS A 599 11.53 -0.21 18.99
C LYS A 599 10.63 0.93 19.49
N VAL A 600 9.33 0.79 19.30
CA VAL A 600 8.32 1.70 19.87
C VAL A 600 8.11 1.31 21.35
N THR A 601 8.84 1.97 22.25
CA THR A 601 8.96 1.60 23.67
C THR A 601 7.74 1.94 24.53
N ALA A 602 6.86 2.85 24.07
CA ALA A 602 5.69 3.30 24.83
C ALA A 602 4.56 2.24 24.92
N ILE A 603 4.51 1.30 23.95
CA ILE A 603 3.48 0.26 23.88
C ILE A 603 3.68 -0.76 25.02
N LYS A 604 2.61 -1.01 25.78
CA LYS A 604 2.61 -1.99 26.88
C LYS A 604 1.85 -3.24 26.45
N GLY A 605 2.57 -4.36 26.37
CA GLY A 605 2.06 -5.65 25.87
C GLY A 605 2.81 -6.11 24.62
N ALA A 606 2.71 -7.40 24.30
CA ALA A 606 3.36 -7.97 23.12
C ALA A 606 2.51 -7.68 21.87
N VAL A 607 3.04 -6.95 20.88
CA VAL A 607 2.31 -6.63 19.63
C VAL A 607 2.21 -7.86 18.73
N THR A 608 1.01 -8.10 18.18
CA THR A 608 0.69 -9.28 17.36
C THR A 608 0.08 -8.95 16.00
N LYS A 609 -0.40 -7.70 15.83
CA LYS A 609 -0.88 -7.13 14.56
C LYS A 609 -0.43 -5.68 14.46
N VAL A 610 -0.08 -5.26 13.25
CA VAL A 610 0.18 -3.86 12.92
C VAL A 610 -0.65 -3.48 11.69
N ALA A 611 -1.01 -2.20 11.58
CA ALA A 611 -1.70 -1.60 10.44
C ALA A 611 -1.23 -0.15 10.26
N ALA A 612 -1.01 0.26 9.01
CA ALA A 612 -0.70 1.61 8.58
C ALA A 612 -1.18 1.80 7.14
N ASN A 613 -1.42 3.05 6.71
CA ASN A 613 -1.75 3.34 5.31
C ASN A 613 -1.32 4.76 4.91
N SER A 614 -1.92 5.82 5.47
CA SER A 614 -1.50 7.20 5.22
C SER A 614 -0.25 7.58 6.04
N ASP A 615 -0.38 8.51 6.98
CA ASP A 615 0.68 8.93 7.92
C ASP A 615 0.28 8.57 9.39
N HIS A 616 -0.58 7.55 9.57
CA HIS A 616 -1.06 7.06 10.87
C HIS A 616 -0.87 5.55 11.04
N ASN A 617 -0.97 5.06 12.28
CA ASN A 617 -0.74 3.67 12.66
C ASN A 617 -1.77 3.17 13.69
N VAL A 618 -2.12 1.89 13.61
CA VAL A 618 -2.89 1.15 14.62
C VAL A 618 -2.27 -0.23 14.83
N VAL A 619 -2.05 -0.65 16.08
CA VAL A 619 -1.47 -1.96 16.42
C VAL A 619 -2.25 -2.65 17.53
N ILE A 620 -2.31 -3.99 17.51
CA ILE A 620 -3.03 -4.79 18.50
C ILE A 620 -2.04 -5.63 19.31
N THR A 621 -2.16 -5.60 20.63
CA THR A 621 -1.37 -6.46 21.53
C THR A 621 -2.01 -7.84 21.73
N LYS A 622 -1.24 -8.80 22.25
CA LYS A 622 -1.66 -10.17 22.59
C LYS A 622 -2.81 -10.22 23.60
N GLU A 623 -2.89 -9.20 24.45
CA GLU A 623 -3.95 -8.94 25.43
C GLU A 623 -5.23 -8.36 24.78
N GLY A 624 -5.18 -8.06 23.48
CA GLY A 624 -6.27 -7.52 22.68
C GLY A 624 -6.52 -6.03 22.86
N LYS A 625 -5.49 -5.24 23.21
CA LYS A 625 -5.57 -3.78 23.33
C LYS A 625 -5.03 -3.10 22.08
N ALA A 626 -5.75 -2.09 21.59
CA ALA A 626 -5.31 -1.27 20.47
C ALA A 626 -4.46 -0.10 20.96
N TRP A 627 -3.41 0.21 20.21
CA TRP A 627 -2.59 1.40 20.35
C TRP A 627 -2.49 2.10 19.00
N SER A 628 -2.44 3.44 18.98
CA SER A 628 -2.42 4.26 17.77
C SER A 628 -1.57 5.51 17.93
N TRP A 629 -1.10 6.05 16.81
CA TRP A 629 -0.30 7.28 16.73
C TRP A 629 -0.17 7.81 15.29
N GLY A 630 0.48 8.96 15.13
CA GLY A 630 0.69 9.65 13.87
C GLY A 630 -0.39 10.68 13.57
N PHE A 631 -0.56 10.98 12.28
CA PHE A 631 -1.52 11.98 11.79
C PHE A 631 -2.95 11.69 12.29
N SER A 632 -3.64 12.69 12.84
CA SER A 632 -4.94 12.51 13.53
C SER A 632 -6.04 13.51 13.18
N ALA A 633 -5.82 14.42 12.22
CA ALA A 633 -6.75 15.51 11.90
C ALA A 633 -8.20 15.07 11.61
N ASN A 634 -8.39 13.86 11.06
CA ASN A 634 -9.68 13.30 10.68
C ASN A 634 -10.09 12.16 11.66
N TYR A 635 -9.58 12.21 12.90
CA TYR A 635 -9.77 11.23 13.99
C TYR A 635 -9.31 9.79 13.72
N GLN A 636 -8.55 9.51 12.66
CA GLN A 636 -8.15 8.15 12.28
C GLN A 636 -7.28 7.40 13.30
N THR A 637 -6.78 8.06 14.35
CA THR A 637 -6.13 7.41 15.50
C THR A 637 -7.13 6.83 16.51
N GLY A 638 -8.39 7.28 16.51
CA GLY A 638 -9.42 6.87 17.47
C GLY A 638 -9.26 7.44 18.88
N GLN A 639 -8.38 8.44 19.06
CA GLN A 639 -8.10 9.07 20.36
C GLN A 639 -9.08 10.18 20.76
N ALA A 640 -10.05 10.51 19.88
CA ALA A 640 -10.97 11.65 19.96
C ALA A 640 -10.35 13.05 19.99
N GLU A 641 -9.12 13.20 19.51
CA GLU A 641 -8.44 14.48 19.31
C GLU A 641 -8.05 14.61 17.82
N THR A 642 -8.07 15.84 17.30
CA THR A 642 -7.59 16.17 15.94
C THR A 642 -6.10 16.45 15.88
N GLU A 643 -5.46 16.74 17.02
CA GLU A 643 -4.02 16.97 17.11
C GLU A 643 -3.25 15.66 16.89
N ASP A 644 -2.12 15.74 16.19
CA ASP A 644 -1.31 14.57 15.85
C ASP A 644 -0.72 13.89 17.09
N VAL A 645 -0.76 12.57 17.11
CA VAL A 645 -0.43 11.77 18.29
C VAL A 645 1.04 11.36 18.22
N GLU A 646 1.91 12.11 18.91
CA GLU A 646 3.37 11.93 18.88
C GLU A 646 3.85 10.54 19.35
N VAL A 647 3.23 10.03 20.42
CA VAL A 647 3.67 8.81 21.10
C VAL A 647 2.60 7.75 20.99
N ALA A 648 3.00 6.49 20.76
CA ALA A 648 2.09 5.35 20.72
C ALA A 648 1.20 5.30 21.96
N THR A 649 -0.10 5.54 21.77
CA THR A 649 -1.08 5.75 22.85
C THR A 649 -2.17 4.68 22.77
N MET A 650 -2.53 4.09 23.91
CA MET A 650 -3.59 3.07 23.97
C MET A 650 -4.96 3.72 23.69
N ILE A 651 -5.76 3.13 22.80
CA ILE A 651 -7.12 3.61 22.54
C ILE A 651 -8.03 3.20 23.71
N ASP A 652 -8.27 4.12 24.65
CA ASP A 652 -9.30 3.94 25.67
C ASP A 652 -10.68 4.38 25.14
N ASN A 653 -11.64 3.46 25.24
CA ASN A 653 -12.97 3.60 24.66
C ASN A 653 -13.92 2.53 25.23
N THR A 654 -15.13 2.90 25.63
CA THR A 654 -16.09 1.98 26.26
C THR A 654 -16.49 0.80 25.37
N ALA A 655 -16.58 0.99 24.04
CA ALA A 655 -16.97 -0.08 23.12
C ALA A 655 -15.89 -1.16 22.90
N THR A 656 -14.63 -0.89 23.27
CA THR A 656 -13.49 -1.80 23.06
C THR A 656 -12.69 -2.12 24.33
N ARG A 657 -12.92 -1.43 25.45
CA ARG A 657 -12.16 -1.58 26.70
C ARG A 657 -12.16 -3.01 27.22
N ASP A 658 -13.32 -3.67 27.23
CA ASP A 658 -13.51 -5.02 27.76
C ASP A 658 -13.57 -6.10 26.66
N VAL A 659 -13.27 -5.70 25.43
CA VAL A 659 -13.20 -6.58 24.25
C VAL A 659 -11.75 -7.00 24.00
N ARG A 660 -11.55 -8.24 23.54
CA ARG A 660 -10.23 -8.71 23.08
C ARG A 660 -10.12 -8.55 21.57
N LEU A 661 -9.51 -7.46 21.12
CA LEU A 661 -9.28 -7.21 19.69
C LEU A 661 -8.31 -8.25 19.11
N ASN A 662 -8.49 -8.60 17.83
CA ASN A 662 -7.73 -9.62 17.10
C ASN A 662 -7.11 -9.14 15.78
N GLY A 663 -7.48 -7.94 15.30
CA GLY A 663 -7.05 -7.39 14.01
C GLY A 663 -7.24 -5.88 13.90
N ALA A 664 -6.57 -5.29 12.92
CA ALA A 664 -6.65 -3.88 12.54
C ALA A 664 -6.40 -3.72 11.03
N THR A 665 -6.97 -2.67 10.42
CA THR A 665 -6.67 -2.22 9.05
C THR A 665 -6.94 -0.72 8.95
N ALA A 666 -6.17 0.00 8.13
CA ALA A 666 -6.15 1.46 8.07
C ALA A 666 -6.43 1.97 6.65
N GLY A 667 -7.23 3.02 6.53
CA GLY A 667 -7.52 3.71 5.28
C GLY A 667 -6.72 5.01 5.11
N GLY A 668 -7.15 5.89 4.22
CA GLY A 668 -6.57 7.23 4.08
C GLY A 668 -6.84 8.11 5.30
N GLN A 669 -8.12 8.22 5.68
CA GLN A 669 -8.64 9.09 6.75
C GLN A 669 -9.49 8.37 7.81
N PHE A 670 -9.41 7.04 7.85
CA PHE A 670 -10.15 6.20 8.79
C PHE A 670 -9.36 4.96 9.18
N SER A 671 -9.81 4.27 10.23
CA SER A 671 -9.26 2.98 10.68
C SER A 671 -10.36 2.04 11.18
N ILE A 672 -10.04 0.75 11.16
CA ILE A 672 -10.92 -0.33 11.58
C ILE A 672 -10.14 -1.25 12.52
N VAL A 673 -10.74 -1.63 13.66
CA VAL A 673 -10.26 -2.72 14.51
C VAL A 673 -11.31 -3.81 14.63
N THR A 674 -10.88 -5.05 14.79
CA THR A 674 -11.77 -6.22 14.86
C THR A 674 -11.59 -6.98 16.16
N ALA A 675 -12.62 -7.70 16.57
CA ALA A 675 -12.56 -8.73 17.60
C ALA A 675 -13.27 -10.00 17.12
N GLY A 676 -12.84 -11.17 17.59
CA GLY A 676 -13.58 -12.40 17.38
C GLY A 676 -14.97 -12.31 18.00
N ALA A 677 -15.99 -12.67 17.24
CA ALA A 677 -17.31 -12.92 17.78
C ALA A 677 -17.28 -14.25 18.55
N MET A 678 -17.39 -14.16 19.87
CA MET A 678 -17.65 -15.32 20.72
C MET A 678 -18.95 -15.98 20.22
N GLY A 679 -18.90 -17.28 19.92
CA GLY A 679 -20.04 -18.08 19.47
C GLY A 679 -20.92 -18.60 20.59
#